data_AF-A0A3M7L5L7-F1
#
_entry.id   AF-A0A3M7L5L7-F1
#
_cell.length_a   1.000
_cell.length_b   1.000
_cell.length_c   1.000
_cell.angle_alpha   90.00
_cell.angle_beta   90.00
_cell.angle_gamma   90.00
#
_symmetry.space_group_name_H-M   'P 1'
#
loop_
_entity.id
_entity.type
_entity.pdbx_description
1 polymer ?
#
loop_
_entity_poly.entity_id
_entity_poly.type
_entity_poly.pdbx_seq_one_letter_code
_entity_poly.pdbx_strand_id
1 'polypeptide(L)'
;IYYCKTTLASQSALMASAEAGSPSSSGAPTCSPARESRVRYDRGMRIWGAEGQDALERASVCLLHAGPTGAEALKNLVLGGIRSFTVVDGERVGPQDLGNNFMIDQDALGRPRAEVVTASLKELNEAVGGSYVVDEPAQLISSNPSFFHEYDLVIGAQLRCSDAAALDAVCRERGIPLILGRAYGLVGLVQVCVAEHCVVESKPDNTIEDLRAAAAWAATHGAPFPRTSAEKADFKEGLRSLQRCIEGVPVEEENITEAIANAHRVWSGSSAPTPELVRLFQDEACQHLRAGSSPFWICVAALSRFVASNAAGALPLEGNIPDMHAGSQEFLALQRLYRAKAEADAQEVEGLAHDVAGAAGASVSRVTSAYVRSVCKNARRLRVIRCPALHPDGLPVRTEPEKGGTDALRQALASEDATASTAAFSVLVPAADRYYRTHQRFPGSLHGSEVPEGEVSQLHAIAQGLLAESGISGVHLPEDATTELVRWGGAELHCVAAIIGSIASQEAIKLLTGQFVPLAGTLFYSTLQIGTMLAAVATRSARPAACFREMGTRPNSGLGIGRRILDSLRQAKDSLVSPSSKGAKQRSLPDALSDLEGVVTNPQLPPSILDGNREMLRRLQGFCLRLSMPSSFPPKETLRVQFAVKKPKGIDYARGLLRTTGADCEESVRADLAALFQRAGVDPSFSFQDREFFGGRAAFLRAMMRKTAGARDACDALLKVLSAHLFGWDMLAHPEESAAAKKESAALRWKLRMQQMDPLFGALAALPWVVEVDPEKARHVQTTVLDSLEGDGWDVRGAVHKIWAGARDYKALRVGVDPGSCDAIKAVLEHTRRYDEQYGHKVYLPQ
;
A
#
# COMPACT_ATOMS: atom_id res chain seq x y z
N ILE A 1 -24.29 -16.52 -24.43
CA ILE A 1 -23.24 -15.55 -24.06
C ILE A 1 -23.25 -15.47 -22.51
N TYR A 2 -23.03 -16.53 -21.72
CA TYR A 2 -21.87 -17.45 -21.52
C TYR A 2 -20.56 -16.68 -21.23
N TYR A 3 -19.77 -16.93 -20.18
CA TYR A 3 -19.87 -17.65 -18.89
C TYR A 3 -18.57 -17.24 -18.14
N CYS A 4 -18.63 -16.65 -16.95
CA CYS A 4 -17.43 -16.23 -16.19
C CYS A 4 -17.60 -16.42 -14.68
N LYS A 5 -17.92 -17.67 -14.29
CA LYS A 5 -17.95 -18.15 -12.91
C LYS A 5 -17.56 -19.63 -12.90
N THR A 6 -16.27 -19.98 -13.02
CA THR A 6 -15.73 -21.31 -12.65
C THR A 6 -14.20 -21.42 -12.83
N THR A 7 -13.41 -20.55 -12.19
CA THR A 7 -11.94 -20.76 -12.14
C THR A 7 -11.32 -20.63 -10.74
N LEU A 8 -12.10 -20.26 -9.71
CA LEU A 8 -11.64 -20.21 -8.32
C LEU A 8 -12.05 -21.43 -7.48
N ALA A 9 -12.89 -22.33 -8.01
CA ALA A 9 -13.38 -23.49 -7.28
C ALA A 9 -12.46 -24.73 -7.38
N SER A 10 -11.58 -24.81 -8.38
CA SER A 10 -10.78 -26.03 -8.66
C SER A 10 -9.47 -26.14 -7.88
N GLN A 11 -8.97 -25.07 -7.25
CA GLN A 11 -7.78 -25.15 -6.38
C GLN A 11 -8.11 -25.45 -4.92
N SER A 12 -9.34 -25.20 -4.46
CA SER A 12 -9.76 -25.55 -3.09
C SER A 12 -10.15 -27.03 -2.94
N ALA A 13 -10.56 -27.70 -4.03
CA ALA A 13 -11.02 -29.09 -3.99
C ALA A 13 -9.90 -30.14 -3.87
N LEU A 14 -8.66 -29.81 -4.23
CA LEU A 14 -7.52 -30.74 -4.18
C LEU A 14 -6.86 -30.84 -2.79
N MET A 15 -7.15 -29.91 -1.88
CA MET A 15 -6.71 -29.95 -0.48
C MET A 15 -7.66 -30.74 0.44
N ALA A 16 -8.86 -31.10 -0.04
CA ALA A 16 -9.92 -31.70 0.79
C ALA A 16 -10.07 -33.23 0.68
N SER A 17 -9.17 -33.93 -0.03
CA SER A 17 -9.30 -35.38 -0.26
C SER A 17 -8.44 -36.28 0.64
N ALA A 18 -7.92 -35.78 1.77
CA ALA A 18 -7.09 -36.56 2.69
C ALA A 18 -7.78 -37.04 3.99
N GLU A 19 -9.05 -36.67 4.25
CA GLU A 19 -9.74 -37.09 5.47
C GLU A 19 -11.15 -37.61 5.15
N ALA A 20 -11.27 -38.91 4.94
CA ALA A 20 -12.55 -39.60 4.82
C ALA A 20 -12.67 -40.68 5.91
N GLY A 21 -13.31 -40.30 7.02
CA GLY A 21 -13.89 -41.20 8.02
C GLY A 21 -15.08 -40.48 8.67
N SER A 22 -16.29 -41.02 8.54
CA SER A 22 -17.57 -40.45 9.01
C SER A 22 -18.26 -41.42 9.99
N PRO A 23 -19.40 -41.08 10.66
CA PRO A 23 -20.02 -39.76 10.90
C PRO A 23 -20.50 -39.52 12.37
N SER A 24 -20.91 -38.27 12.64
CA SER A 24 -22.12 -37.83 13.38
C SER A 24 -21.92 -36.85 14.56
N SER A 25 -22.19 -35.56 14.30
CA SER A 25 -23.15 -34.73 15.06
C SER A 25 -23.14 -33.31 14.50
N SER A 26 -24.33 -32.78 14.21
CA SER A 26 -24.60 -31.46 13.64
C SER A 26 -24.18 -30.31 14.57
N GLY A 27 -23.25 -29.47 14.11
CA GLY A 27 -22.94 -28.17 14.68
C GLY A 27 -22.29 -27.29 13.61
N ALA A 28 -22.84 -26.09 13.37
CA ALA A 28 -22.26 -25.11 12.45
C ALA A 28 -20.83 -24.73 12.93
N PRO A 29 -19.83 -24.64 12.04
CA PRO A 29 -18.46 -24.38 12.46
C PRO A 29 -18.32 -22.90 12.86
N THR A 30 -17.99 -22.66 14.12
CA THR A 30 -17.55 -21.34 14.60
C THR A 30 -16.23 -20.95 13.92
N CYS A 31 -16.11 -19.69 13.49
CA CYS A 31 -14.90 -19.15 12.89
C CYS A 31 -13.77 -19.12 13.94
N SER A 32 -12.67 -19.81 13.68
CA SER A 32 -11.53 -19.87 14.60
C SER A 32 -10.72 -18.56 14.58
N PRO A 33 -10.01 -18.18 15.67
CA PRO A 33 -9.16 -16.98 15.73
C PRO A 33 -8.13 -16.88 14.59
N ALA A 34 -7.66 -18.03 14.09
CA ALA A 34 -6.73 -18.14 12.96
C ALA A 34 -7.34 -17.70 11.61
N ARG A 35 -8.67 -17.70 11.46
CA ARG A 35 -9.35 -17.22 10.25
C ARG A 35 -9.46 -15.69 10.20
N GLU A 36 -9.64 -15.03 11.35
CA GLU A 36 -9.73 -13.56 11.41
C GLU A 36 -8.40 -12.86 11.14
N SER A 37 -7.26 -13.41 11.62
CA SER A 37 -5.94 -12.85 11.32
C SER A 37 -5.62 -12.91 9.82
N ARG A 38 -6.04 -14.00 9.16
CA ARG A 38 -5.87 -14.18 7.70
C ARG A 38 -6.66 -13.19 6.86
N VAL A 39 -7.84 -12.74 7.29
CA VAL A 39 -8.61 -11.71 6.55
C VAL A 39 -7.94 -10.34 6.64
N ARG A 40 -7.40 -9.96 7.82
CA ARG A 40 -6.74 -8.67 8.04
C ARG A 40 -5.51 -8.50 7.14
N TYR A 41 -4.70 -9.54 6.99
CA TYR A 41 -3.44 -9.48 6.24
C TYR A 41 -3.55 -9.99 4.80
N ASP A 42 -4.76 -10.28 4.28
CA ASP A 42 -4.97 -10.86 2.94
C ASP A 42 -4.18 -10.14 1.83
N ARG A 43 -4.19 -8.80 1.83
CA ARG A 43 -3.45 -8.01 0.82
C ARG A 43 -1.93 -8.17 0.95
N GLY A 44 -1.41 -8.23 2.17
CA GLY A 44 0.03 -8.46 2.43
C GLY A 44 0.44 -9.89 2.06
N MET A 45 -0.37 -10.88 2.43
CA MET A 45 -0.15 -12.29 2.11
C MET A 45 -0.17 -12.57 0.59
N ARG A 46 -0.87 -11.77 -0.23
CA ARG A 46 -0.76 -11.86 -1.70
C ARG A 46 0.62 -11.45 -2.23
N ILE A 47 1.39 -10.70 -1.45
CA ILE A 47 2.74 -10.22 -1.79
C ILE A 47 3.79 -11.19 -1.22
N TRP A 48 3.77 -11.45 0.08
CA TRP A 48 4.79 -12.28 0.77
C TRP A 48 4.37 -13.72 1.10
N GLY A 49 3.12 -14.10 0.83
CA GLY A 49 2.61 -15.43 1.15
C GLY A 49 2.35 -15.65 2.64
N ALA A 50 1.83 -16.83 2.98
CA ALA A 50 1.62 -17.22 4.38
C ALA A 50 2.96 -17.35 5.13
N GLU A 51 3.98 -17.92 4.50
CA GLU A 51 5.31 -18.07 5.11
C GLU A 51 5.95 -16.73 5.49
N GLY A 52 5.79 -15.70 4.65
CA GLY A 52 6.23 -14.35 4.95
C GLY A 52 5.45 -13.74 6.12
N GLN A 53 4.14 -13.95 6.17
CA GLN A 53 3.33 -13.48 7.30
C GLN A 53 3.72 -14.17 8.61
N ASP A 54 3.93 -15.49 8.58
CA ASP A 54 4.39 -16.28 9.72
C ASP A 54 5.76 -15.80 10.23
N ALA A 55 6.65 -15.36 9.32
CA ALA A 55 7.94 -14.79 9.71
C ALA A 55 7.77 -13.43 10.42
N LEU A 56 6.89 -12.57 9.91
CA LEU A 56 6.56 -11.30 10.57
C LEU A 56 5.94 -11.52 11.95
N GLU A 57 4.94 -12.40 12.06
CA GLU A 57 4.25 -12.72 13.33
C GLU A 57 5.16 -13.35 14.40
N ARG A 58 6.38 -13.76 14.03
CA ARG A 58 7.41 -14.21 14.97
C ARG A 58 8.47 -13.15 15.29
N ALA A 59 8.57 -12.10 14.49
CA ALA A 59 9.64 -11.10 14.58
C ALA A 59 9.41 -10.05 15.67
N SER A 60 10.47 -9.76 16.44
CA SER A 60 10.56 -8.66 17.39
C SER A 60 11.49 -7.56 16.88
N VAL A 61 11.03 -6.31 16.92
CA VAL A 61 11.76 -5.17 16.36
C VAL A 61 12.05 -4.12 17.43
N CYS A 62 13.30 -3.67 17.54
CA CYS A 62 13.67 -2.52 18.38
C CYS A 62 13.74 -1.26 17.53
N LEU A 63 13.10 -0.18 17.97
CA LEU A 63 13.24 1.16 17.38
C LEU A 63 14.01 2.07 18.34
N LEU A 64 15.08 2.68 17.84
CA LEU A 64 15.81 3.76 18.51
C LEU A 64 15.39 5.12 17.93
N HIS A 65 14.99 6.04 18.82
CA HIS A 65 14.38 7.34 18.53
C HIS A 65 13.01 7.26 17.83
N ALA A 66 11.98 7.71 18.55
CA ALA A 66 10.58 7.76 18.13
C ALA A 66 10.16 9.13 17.58
N GLY A 67 11.11 9.85 16.96
CA GLY A 67 10.81 10.99 16.09
C GLY A 67 9.98 10.55 14.87
N PRO A 68 9.58 11.48 13.99
CA PRO A 68 8.62 11.15 12.93
C PRO A 68 9.13 10.10 11.94
N THR A 69 10.42 10.04 11.62
CA THR A 69 10.97 8.99 10.74
C THR A 69 10.86 7.61 11.39
N GLY A 70 11.23 7.50 12.66
CA GLY A 70 11.18 6.24 13.41
C GLY A 70 9.74 5.76 13.62
N ALA A 71 8.84 6.68 14.01
CA ALA A 71 7.42 6.40 14.18
C ALA A 71 6.77 5.93 12.87
N GLU A 72 7.07 6.57 11.74
CA GLU A 72 6.57 6.17 10.41
C GLU A 72 7.11 4.80 9.97
N ALA A 73 8.39 4.50 10.26
CA ALA A 73 8.95 3.17 10.00
C ALA A 73 8.22 2.09 10.80
N LEU A 74 8.05 2.30 12.10
CA LEU A 74 7.46 1.31 12.98
C LEU A 74 5.95 1.14 12.77
N LYS A 75 5.24 2.22 12.43
CA LYS A 75 3.82 2.20 12.01
C LYS A 75 3.56 1.12 10.96
N ASN A 76 4.36 1.11 9.91
CA ASN A 76 4.17 0.22 8.77
C ASN A 76 4.46 -1.26 9.14
N LEU A 77 5.39 -1.51 10.05
CA LEU A 77 5.66 -2.86 10.58
C LEU A 77 4.55 -3.35 11.52
N VAL A 78 4.05 -2.48 12.39
CA VAL A 78 2.91 -2.79 13.27
C VAL A 78 1.67 -3.11 12.44
N LEU A 79 1.40 -2.34 11.38
CA LEU A 79 0.34 -2.64 10.40
C LEU A 79 0.57 -3.96 9.66
N GLY A 80 1.84 -4.31 9.38
CA GLY A 80 2.24 -5.57 8.77
C GLY A 80 2.10 -6.79 9.68
N GLY A 81 1.87 -6.58 10.99
CA GLY A 81 1.61 -7.67 11.93
C GLY A 81 2.87 -8.35 12.46
N ILE A 82 3.91 -7.57 12.82
CA ILE A 82 5.06 -8.12 13.56
C ILE A 82 4.63 -8.69 14.93
N ARG A 83 5.41 -9.59 15.55
CA ARG A 83 5.10 -10.12 16.89
C ARG A 83 5.07 -9.01 17.93
N SER A 84 6.16 -8.26 17.99
CA SER A 84 6.40 -7.29 19.06
C SER A 84 7.35 -6.19 18.63
N PHE A 85 7.28 -5.06 19.32
CA PHE A 85 8.25 -4.00 19.21
C PHE A 85 8.61 -3.39 20.57
N THR A 86 9.80 -2.83 20.63
CA THR A 86 10.26 -1.99 21.75
C THR A 86 10.73 -0.64 21.24
N VAL A 87 10.20 0.44 21.79
CA VAL A 87 10.64 1.81 21.47
C VAL A 87 11.60 2.30 22.54
N VAL A 88 12.80 2.71 22.13
CA VAL A 88 13.80 3.33 23.01
C VAL A 88 13.95 4.80 22.64
N ASP A 89 13.56 5.68 23.57
CA ASP A 89 13.70 7.12 23.39
C ASP A 89 13.77 7.85 24.74
N GLY A 90 14.82 8.65 24.93
CA GLY A 90 15.05 9.43 26.15
C GLY A 90 14.35 10.80 26.15
N GLU A 91 13.87 11.27 25.00
CA GLU A 91 13.28 12.60 24.88
C GLU A 91 11.82 12.66 25.34
N ARG A 92 11.39 13.87 25.67
CA ARG A 92 9.99 14.20 25.96
C ARG A 92 9.37 14.87 24.75
N VAL A 93 8.05 14.71 24.60
CA VAL A 93 7.28 15.37 23.56
C VAL A 93 7.44 16.89 23.66
N GLY A 94 8.01 17.50 22.63
CA GLY A 94 8.17 18.93 22.47
C GLY A 94 7.16 19.53 21.48
N PRO A 95 7.10 20.88 21.36
CA PRO A 95 6.16 21.55 20.46
C PRO A 95 6.35 21.19 18.97
N GLN A 96 7.58 20.87 18.57
CA GLN A 96 7.89 20.47 17.19
C GLN A 96 7.26 19.12 16.82
N ASP A 97 7.17 18.19 17.78
CA ASP A 97 6.62 16.84 17.57
C ASP A 97 5.14 16.90 17.19
N LEU A 98 4.39 17.87 17.75
CA LEU A 98 2.97 18.11 17.42
C LEU A 98 2.74 18.50 15.95
N GLY A 99 3.77 19.05 15.30
CA GLY A 99 3.70 19.53 13.93
C GLY A 99 4.23 18.55 12.89
N ASN A 100 4.99 17.54 13.30
CA ASN A 100 5.67 16.63 12.38
C ASN A 100 5.53 15.14 12.70
N ASN A 101 4.98 14.74 13.84
CA ASN A 101 4.77 13.33 14.21
C ASN A 101 3.28 13.01 14.34
N PHE A 102 2.77 12.16 13.44
CA PHE A 102 1.36 11.77 13.38
C PHE A 102 0.90 10.97 14.62
N MET A 103 1.82 10.39 15.38
CA MET A 103 1.52 9.56 16.55
C MET A 103 1.40 10.34 17.86
N ILE A 104 1.47 11.68 17.80
CA ILE A 104 1.57 12.54 18.99
C ILE A 104 0.49 13.61 18.93
N ASP A 105 -0.42 13.56 19.90
CA ASP A 105 -1.46 14.57 20.09
C ASP A 105 -1.03 15.69 21.05
N GLN A 106 -1.77 16.80 21.02
CA GLN A 106 -1.44 18.01 21.79
C GLN A 106 -1.40 17.80 23.31
N ASP A 107 -2.22 16.88 23.83
CA ASP A 107 -2.28 16.53 25.26
C ASP A 107 -1.06 15.71 25.71
N ALA A 108 -0.25 15.19 24.78
CA ALA A 108 0.95 14.44 25.08
C ALA A 108 2.17 15.32 25.41
N LEU A 109 2.07 16.64 25.27
CA LEU A 109 3.17 17.58 25.47
C LEU A 109 3.85 17.39 26.84
N GLY A 110 5.17 17.23 26.83
CA GLY A 110 5.99 17.02 28.04
C GLY A 110 6.05 15.58 28.57
N ARG A 111 5.25 14.65 28.04
CA ARG A 111 5.33 13.21 28.39
C ARG A 111 6.52 12.53 27.68
N PRO A 112 7.02 11.40 28.20
CA PRO A 112 8.08 10.63 27.50
C PRO A 112 7.63 10.23 26.10
N ARG A 113 8.44 10.54 25.08
CA ARG A 113 8.07 10.29 23.67
C ARG A 113 7.93 8.79 23.39
N ALA A 114 8.81 7.96 23.96
CA ALA A 114 8.75 6.49 23.83
C ALA A 114 7.39 5.92 24.28
N GLU A 115 6.88 6.39 25.42
CA GLU A 115 5.60 5.96 25.98
C GLU A 115 4.42 6.34 25.08
N VAL A 116 4.37 7.61 24.67
CA VAL A 116 3.28 8.17 23.86
C VAL A 116 3.19 7.48 22.51
N VAL A 117 4.33 7.36 21.80
CA VAL A 117 4.37 6.73 20.48
C VAL A 117 4.03 5.24 20.60
N THR A 118 4.48 4.55 21.65
CA THR A 118 4.13 3.14 21.87
C THR A 118 2.63 2.95 22.09
N ALA A 119 2.00 3.81 22.87
CA ALA A 119 0.56 3.77 23.08
C ALA A 119 -0.21 3.94 21.75
N SER A 120 0.14 4.97 20.97
CA SER A 120 -0.48 5.24 19.67
C SER A 120 -0.29 4.08 18.68
N LEU A 121 0.93 3.51 18.60
CA LEU A 121 1.20 2.36 17.72
C LEU A 121 0.40 1.11 18.12
N LYS A 122 0.17 0.87 19.41
CA LYS A 122 -0.66 -0.27 19.87
C LYS A 122 -2.11 -0.16 19.41
N GLU A 123 -2.65 1.06 19.27
CA GLU A 123 -3.98 1.27 18.70
C GLU A 123 -4.05 0.87 17.22
N LEU A 124 -2.92 0.88 16.51
CA LEU A 124 -2.88 0.46 15.10
C LEU A 124 -2.97 -1.05 14.92
N ASN A 125 -2.58 -1.86 15.90
CA ASN A 125 -2.72 -3.30 15.81
C ASN A 125 -2.62 -3.93 17.20
N GLU A 126 -3.77 -4.20 17.82
CA GLU A 126 -3.84 -4.78 19.17
C GLU A 126 -3.22 -6.19 19.28
N ALA A 127 -2.99 -6.87 18.15
CA ALA A 127 -2.32 -8.17 18.12
C ALA A 127 -0.79 -8.07 18.28
N VAL A 128 -0.22 -6.87 18.14
CA VAL A 128 1.22 -6.63 18.22
C VAL A 128 1.60 -6.21 19.64
N GLY A 129 2.55 -6.92 20.24
CA GLY A 129 3.07 -6.57 21.56
C GLY A 129 3.92 -5.29 21.50
N GLY A 130 3.51 -4.23 22.18
CA GLY A 130 4.29 -2.97 22.25
C GLY A 130 4.83 -2.70 23.65
N SER A 131 6.14 -2.42 23.75
CA SER A 131 6.81 -1.98 24.97
C SER A 131 7.72 -0.77 24.69
N TYR A 132 8.21 -0.13 25.75
CA TYR A 132 9.09 1.03 25.63
C TYR A 132 10.13 1.10 26.74
N VAL A 133 11.23 1.79 26.44
CA VAL A 133 12.32 2.11 27.36
C VAL A 133 12.58 3.62 27.25
N VAL A 134 12.49 4.31 28.38
CA VAL A 134 12.82 5.74 28.47
C VAL A 134 14.29 5.88 28.81
N ASP A 135 15.14 5.77 27.79
CA ASP A 135 16.60 5.88 27.89
C ASP A 135 17.17 6.48 26.60
N GLU A 136 18.32 7.13 26.70
CA GLU A 136 18.98 7.75 25.56
C GLU A 136 19.67 6.66 24.71
N PRO A 137 19.33 6.49 23.41
CA PRO A 137 19.87 5.39 22.60
C PRO A 137 21.41 5.31 22.60
N ALA A 138 22.11 6.44 22.52
CA ALA A 138 23.57 6.47 22.57
C ALA A 138 24.14 5.92 23.90
N GLN A 139 23.46 6.17 25.02
CA GLN A 139 23.85 5.64 26.33
C GLN A 139 23.54 4.14 26.42
N LEU A 140 22.38 3.70 25.90
CA LEU A 140 22.02 2.28 25.91
C LEU A 140 22.98 1.43 25.08
N ILE A 141 23.36 1.91 23.88
CA ILE A 141 24.34 1.26 23.00
C ILE A 141 25.68 1.02 23.71
N SER A 142 26.15 2.00 24.49
CA SER A 142 27.44 1.92 25.16
C SER A 142 27.39 1.17 26.49
N SER A 143 26.32 1.31 27.26
CA SER A 143 26.21 0.76 28.62
C SER A 143 25.66 -0.66 28.67
N ASN A 144 24.77 -1.04 27.74
CA ASN A 144 24.14 -2.36 27.71
C ASN A 144 23.95 -2.87 26.27
N PRO A 145 25.04 -3.19 25.54
CA PRO A 145 24.95 -3.70 24.17
C PRO A 145 24.19 -5.03 24.08
N SER A 146 24.19 -5.84 25.14
CA SER A 146 23.44 -7.10 25.19
C SER A 146 21.92 -6.93 25.12
N PHE A 147 21.40 -5.72 25.41
CA PHE A 147 20.00 -5.39 25.21
C PHE A 147 19.52 -5.72 23.79
N PHE A 148 20.36 -5.45 22.78
CA PHE A 148 19.96 -5.62 21.38
C PHE A 148 19.86 -7.10 20.96
N HIS A 149 20.39 -8.05 21.75
CA HIS A 149 20.43 -9.46 21.39
C HIS A 149 19.06 -10.15 21.40
N GLU A 150 18.03 -9.53 21.98
CA GLU A 150 16.68 -10.10 22.07
C GLU A 150 15.79 -9.80 20.84
N TYR A 151 16.29 -8.99 19.89
CA TYR A 151 15.53 -8.52 18.73
C TYR A 151 15.97 -9.22 17.45
N ASP A 152 15.00 -9.46 16.57
CA ASP A 152 15.23 -10.03 15.24
C ASP A 152 15.68 -8.95 14.24
N LEU A 153 15.41 -7.67 14.53
CA LEU A 153 15.83 -6.52 13.74
C LEU A 153 15.87 -5.25 14.59
N VAL A 154 16.84 -4.36 14.32
CA VAL A 154 16.93 -3.03 14.96
C VAL A 154 16.77 -1.94 13.91
N ILE A 155 15.98 -0.91 14.21
CA ILE A 155 15.83 0.31 13.42
C ILE A 155 16.38 1.48 14.22
N GLY A 156 17.37 2.18 13.67
CA GLY A 156 17.89 3.43 14.22
C GLY A 156 17.42 4.63 13.40
N ALA A 157 16.56 5.47 13.98
CA ALA A 157 16.16 6.73 13.35
C ALA A 157 17.01 7.89 13.88
N GLN A 158 17.41 8.81 12.99
CA GLN A 158 18.15 10.04 13.37
C GLN A 158 19.44 9.82 14.19
N LEU A 159 20.01 8.61 14.21
CA LEU A 159 21.26 8.32 14.90
C LEU A 159 22.44 9.07 14.24
N ARG A 160 23.34 9.57 15.07
CA ARG A 160 24.62 10.14 14.64
C ARG A 160 25.55 9.04 14.15
N CYS A 161 26.48 9.37 13.26
CA CYS A 161 27.39 8.39 12.66
C CYS A 161 28.17 7.54 13.68
N SER A 162 28.62 8.13 14.80
CA SER A 162 29.36 7.39 15.84
C SER A 162 28.50 6.35 16.55
N ASP A 163 27.27 6.71 16.89
CA ASP A 163 26.33 5.87 17.63
C ASP A 163 25.81 4.76 16.71
N ALA A 164 25.54 5.10 15.45
CA ALA A 164 25.20 4.16 14.40
C ALA A 164 26.30 3.12 14.16
N ALA A 165 27.57 3.54 14.11
CA ALA A 165 28.70 2.63 13.94
C ALA A 165 28.92 1.71 15.15
N ALA A 166 28.74 2.23 16.36
CA ALA A 166 28.79 1.42 17.57
C ALA A 166 27.66 0.37 17.60
N LEU A 167 26.44 0.75 17.21
CA LEU A 167 25.32 -0.17 17.10
C LEU A 167 25.51 -1.21 15.99
N ASP A 168 26.05 -0.83 14.83
CA ASP A 168 26.38 -1.77 13.74
C ASP A 168 27.37 -2.83 14.21
N ALA A 169 28.40 -2.46 14.99
CA ALA A 169 29.33 -3.42 15.57
C ALA A 169 28.64 -4.44 16.49
N VAL A 170 27.74 -3.97 17.36
CA VAL A 170 26.94 -4.84 18.26
C VAL A 170 26.04 -5.78 17.45
N CYS A 171 25.29 -5.24 16.49
CA CYS A 171 24.38 -6.01 15.66
C CYS A 171 25.12 -7.07 14.81
N ARG A 172 26.28 -6.73 14.25
CA ARG A 172 27.10 -7.64 13.43
C ARG A 172 27.64 -8.82 14.21
N GLU A 173 28.03 -8.63 15.47
CA GLU A 173 28.53 -9.72 16.33
C GLU A 173 27.51 -10.87 16.46
N ARG A 174 26.21 -10.53 16.43
CA ARG A 174 25.11 -11.48 16.57
C ARG A 174 24.35 -11.77 15.28
N GLY A 175 24.73 -11.15 14.16
CA GLY A 175 24.02 -11.29 12.89
C GLY A 175 22.62 -10.67 12.90
N ILE A 176 22.38 -9.68 13.75
CA ILE A 176 21.11 -8.94 13.80
C ILE A 176 21.09 -7.91 12.67
N PRO A 177 20.08 -7.89 11.80
CA PRO A 177 19.94 -6.84 10.80
C PRO A 177 19.68 -5.47 11.44
N LEU A 178 20.40 -4.46 10.96
CA LEU A 178 20.22 -3.06 11.35
C LEU A 178 19.75 -2.25 10.13
N ILE A 179 18.76 -1.38 10.34
CA ILE A 179 18.35 -0.36 9.36
C ILE A 179 18.49 1.01 9.99
N LEU A 180 19.14 1.92 9.27
CA LEU A 180 19.26 3.31 9.68
C LEU A 180 18.42 4.20 8.77
N GLY A 181 17.59 5.04 9.37
CA GLY A 181 16.76 6.02 8.67
C GLY A 181 17.11 7.43 9.13
N ARG A 182 17.45 8.32 8.21
CA ARG A 182 17.66 9.74 8.54
C ARG A 182 16.87 10.64 7.61
N ALA A 183 16.22 11.66 8.15
CA ALA A 183 15.60 12.74 7.40
C ALA A 183 16.18 14.08 7.85
N TYR A 184 16.66 14.87 6.89
CA TYR A 184 17.28 16.17 7.12
C TYR A 184 16.76 17.15 6.07
N GLY A 185 15.81 17.99 6.47
CA GLY A 185 15.10 18.91 5.58
C GLY A 185 14.39 18.19 4.46
N LEU A 186 14.85 18.43 3.22
CA LEU A 186 14.30 17.87 1.99
C LEU A 186 15.06 16.65 1.47
N VAL A 187 15.98 16.10 2.28
CA VAL A 187 16.77 14.92 1.96
C VAL A 187 16.54 13.85 3.01
N GLY A 188 16.58 12.59 2.59
CA GLY A 188 16.55 11.47 3.49
C GLY A 188 17.45 10.32 3.04
N LEU A 189 17.82 9.49 4.00
CA LEU A 189 18.79 8.41 3.86
C LEU A 189 18.19 7.15 4.47
N VAL A 190 18.30 6.03 3.77
CA VAL A 190 18.06 4.69 4.34
C VAL A 190 19.30 3.86 4.11
N GLN A 191 19.84 3.25 5.16
CA GLN A 191 20.99 2.37 5.07
C GLN A 191 20.68 1.02 5.70
N VAL A 192 20.94 -0.04 4.95
CA VAL A 192 20.84 -1.42 5.44
C VAL A 192 22.22 -1.89 5.87
N CYS A 193 22.31 -2.41 7.08
CA CYS A 193 23.53 -2.83 7.75
C CYS A 193 23.41 -4.31 8.13
N VAL A 194 23.99 -5.17 7.29
CA VAL A 194 24.05 -6.62 7.50
C VAL A 194 25.44 -7.14 7.16
N ALA A 195 25.98 -8.05 7.98
CA ALA A 195 27.21 -8.76 7.65
C ALA A 195 26.99 -9.70 6.46
N GLU A 196 25.92 -10.49 6.53
CA GLU A 196 25.48 -11.39 5.48
C GLU A 196 23.97 -11.62 5.61
N HIS A 197 23.24 -11.52 4.51
CA HIS A 197 21.83 -11.85 4.44
C HIS A 197 21.55 -12.68 3.19
N CYS A 198 21.08 -13.91 3.38
CA CYS A 198 20.82 -14.87 2.32
C CYS A 198 19.35 -14.84 1.91
N VAL A 199 19.06 -14.64 0.63
CA VAL A 199 17.72 -14.56 0.06
C VAL A 199 17.48 -15.75 -0.84
N VAL A 200 16.45 -16.53 -0.52
CA VAL A 200 15.98 -17.64 -1.37
C VAL A 200 14.94 -17.14 -2.37
N GLU A 201 13.94 -16.40 -1.90
CA GLU A 201 12.82 -15.91 -2.71
C GLU A 201 12.99 -14.44 -3.10
N SER A 202 13.85 -14.15 -4.07
CA SER A 202 14.10 -12.76 -4.48
C SER A 202 12.95 -12.08 -5.26
N LYS A 203 11.92 -12.84 -5.66
CA LYS A 203 10.68 -12.36 -6.31
C LYS A 203 10.93 -11.30 -7.41
N PRO A 204 11.64 -11.66 -8.49
CA PRO A 204 11.89 -10.73 -9.60
C PRO A 204 10.60 -10.37 -10.33
N ASP A 205 10.50 -9.13 -10.81
CA ASP A 205 9.32 -8.64 -11.56
C ASP A 205 9.06 -9.44 -12.85
N ASN A 206 10.13 -9.86 -13.54
CA ASN A 206 10.06 -10.68 -14.74
C ASN A 206 10.57 -12.10 -14.44
N THR A 207 9.71 -13.10 -14.59
CA THR A 207 10.07 -14.50 -14.43
C THR A 207 10.63 -15.07 -15.74
N ILE A 208 11.82 -15.66 -15.67
CA ILE A 208 12.33 -16.52 -16.75
C ILE A 208 11.77 -17.90 -16.53
N GLU A 209 10.95 -18.37 -17.46
CA GLU A 209 10.35 -19.70 -17.40
C GLU A 209 11.34 -20.75 -17.93
N ASP A 210 11.49 -21.87 -17.21
CA ASP A 210 12.34 -23.00 -17.60
C ASP A 210 11.55 -23.95 -18.53
N LEU A 211 11.25 -23.49 -19.75
CA LEU A 211 10.58 -24.27 -20.79
C LEU A 211 11.59 -25.15 -21.54
N ARG A 212 11.69 -26.43 -21.16
CA ARG A 212 12.61 -27.41 -21.78
C ARG A 212 12.03 -28.04 -23.05
N ALA A 213 11.49 -27.21 -23.94
CA ALA A 213 10.77 -27.62 -25.15
C ALA A 213 11.61 -27.49 -26.44
N ALA A 214 12.85 -27.99 -26.42
CA ALA A 214 13.80 -27.89 -27.55
C ALA A 214 14.34 -29.25 -28.03
N ALA A 215 13.79 -30.37 -27.55
CA ALA A 215 14.32 -31.69 -27.87
C ALA A 215 14.34 -32.00 -29.39
N ALA A 216 13.26 -31.64 -30.10
CA ALA A 216 13.18 -31.82 -31.56
C ALA A 216 14.21 -30.97 -32.32
N TRP A 217 14.47 -29.76 -31.83
CA TRP A 217 15.52 -28.89 -32.37
C TRP A 217 16.91 -29.48 -32.13
N ALA A 218 17.18 -29.93 -30.90
CA ALA A 218 18.45 -30.54 -30.54
C ALA A 218 18.76 -31.79 -31.36
N ALA A 219 17.74 -32.61 -31.64
CA ALA A 219 17.89 -33.82 -32.46
C ALA A 219 18.27 -33.52 -33.92
N THR A 220 17.80 -32.40 -34.49
CA THR A 220 18.02 -32.06 -35.90
C THR A 220 19.24 -31.18 -36.13
N HIS A 221 19.61 -30.33 -35.16
CA HIS A 221 20.67 -29.32 -35.31
C HIS A 221 21.94 -29.62 -34.50
N GLY A 222 21.93 -30.64 -33.64
CA GLY A 222 23.06 -30.97 -32.77
C GLY A 222 23.38 -29.92 -31.70
N ALA A 223 22.52 -28.90 -31.53
CA ALA A 223 22.64 -27.83 -30.56
C ALA A 223 21.37 -27.75 -29.70
N PRO A 224 21.47 -27.51 -28.38
CA PRO A 224 20.32 -27.61 -27.50
C PRO A 224 19.24 -26.55 -27.77
N PHE A 225 19.62 -25.37 -28.29
CA PHE A 225 18.71 -24.25 -28.55
C PHE A 225 19.18 -23.40 -29.74
N PRO A 226 18.28 -22.68 -30.43
CA PRO A 226 18.64 -21.72 -31.48
C PRO A 226 19.32 -20.46 -30.89
N ARG A 227 20.49 -20.11 -31.42
CA ARG A 227 21.33 -18.99 -30.96
C ARG A 227 21.33 -17.83 -31.94
N THR A 228 21.49 -18.11 -33.23
CA THR A 228 21.59 -17.09 -34.27
C THR A 228 20.22 -16.60 -34.72
N SER A 229 20.14 -15.41 -35.33
CA SER A 229 18.88 -14.91 -35.89
C SER A 229 18.30 -15.83 -36.95
N ALA A 230 19.16 -16.49 -37.73
CA ALA A 230 18.75 -17.48 -38.73
C ALA A 230 18.15 -18.73 -38.07
N GLU A 231 18.83 -19.30 -37.06
CA GLU A 231 18.32 -20.44 -36.29
C GLU A 231 17.00 -20.13 -35.57
N LYS A 232 16.85 -18.91 -35.04
CA LYS A 232 15.60 -18.48 -34.40
C LYS A 232 14.45 -18.35 -35.40
N ALA A 233 14.74 -17.92 -36.63
CA ALA A 233 13.76 -17.87 -37.69
C ALA A 233 13.37 -19.28 -38.14
N ASP A 234 14.34 -20.18 -38.29
CA ASP A 234 14.14 -21.57 -38.67
C ASP A 234 13.35 -22.35 -37.60
N PHE A 235 13.66 -22.16 -36.32
CA PHE A 235 12.86 -22.73 -35.23
C PHE A 235 11.39 -22.30 -35.30
N LYS A 236 11.14 -21.01 -35.58
CA LYS A 236 9.77 -20.49 -35.74
C LYS A 236 9.09 -21.04 -36.99
N GLU A 237 9.84 -21.28 -38.07
CA GLU A 237 9.31 -21.91 -39.28
C GLU A 237 8.97 -23.38 -39.04
N GLY A 238 9.80 -24.10 -38.29
CA GLY A 238 9.51 -25.45 -37.82
C GLY A 238 8.18 -25.52 -37.06
N LEU A 239 7.91 -24.55 -36.17
CA LEU A 239 6.63 -24.46 -35.48
C LEU A 239 5.46 -24.16 -36.43
N ARG A 240 5.64 -23.25 -37.41
CA ARG A 240 4.60 -22.97 -38.43
C ARG A 240 4.27 -24.21 -39.26
N SER A 241 5.27 -25.04 -39.56
CA SER A 241 5.09 -26.26 -40.35
C SER A 241 4.21 -27.32 -39.66
N LEU A 242 3.98 -27.19 -38.34
CA LEU A 242 3.08 -28.06 -37.59
C LEU A 242 1.60 -27.70 -37.79
N GLN A 243 1.32 -26.52 -38.35
CA GLN A 243 -0.03 -26.03 -38.60
C GLN A 243 -0.73 -26.95 -39.62
N ARG A 244 -1.95 -27.37 -39.30
CA ARG A 244 -2.71 -28.23 -40.20
C ARG A 244 -3.17 -27.47 -41.44
N CYS A 245 -3.16 -28.14 -42.58
CA CYS A 245 -3.74 -27.63 -43.82
C CYS A 245 -4.99 -28.44 -44.20
N ILE A 246 -6.07 -27.76 -44.53
CA ILE A 246 -7.27 -28.35 -45.14
C ILE A 246 -7.31 -27.85 -46.58
N GLU A 247 -7.28 -28.78 -47.55
CA GLU A 247 -7.27 -28.45 -48.99
C GLU A 247 -6.14 -27.48 -49.41
N GLY A 248 -4.98 -27.56 -48.74
CA GLY A 248 -3.83 -26.69 -48.99
C GLY A 248 -3.93 -25.31 -48.34
N VAL A 249 -5.00 -25.02 -47.60
CA VAL A 249 -5.16 -23.77 -46.83
C VAL A 249 -4.78 -24.03 -45.37
N PRO A 250 -3.83 -23.28 -44.80
CA PRO A 250 -3.50 -23.37 -43.38
C PRO A 250 -4.71 -23.01 -42.50
N VAL A 251 -5.02 -23.86 -41.52
CA VAL A 251 -6.06 -23.60 -40.53
C VAL A 251 -5.46 -22.79 -39.40
N GLU A 252 -6.08 -21.67 -39.03
CA GLU A 252 -5.61 -20.86 -37.91
C GLU A 252 -5.78 -21.63 -36.59
N GLU A 253 -4.65 -21.95 -35.93
CA GLU A 253 -4.60 -22.69 -34.67
C GLU A 253 -3.95 -21.81 -33.59
N GLU A 254 -4.73 -21.43 -32.58
CA GLU A 254 -4.31 -20.48 -31.53
C GLU A 254 -3.07 -20.97 -30.77
N ASN A 255 -2.96 -22.28 -30.53
CA ASN A 255 -1.82 -22.90 -29.85
C ASN A 255 -0.50 -22.77 -30.64
N ILE A 256 -0.53 -22.90 -31.96
CA ILE A 256 0.64 -22.72 -32.84
C ILE A 256 1.03 -21.25 -32.90
N THR A 257 0.04 -20.37 -33.05
CA THR A 257 0.27 -18.91 -33.02
C THR A 257 0.89 -18.46 -31.70
N GLU A 258 0.39 -18.97 -30.57
CA GLU A 258 0.95 -18.75 -29.25
C GLU A 258 2.38 -19.30 -29.12
N ALA A 259 2.62 -20.53 -29.61
CA ALA A 259 3.94 -21.15 -29.57
C ALA A 259 4.99 -20.32 -30.35
N ILE A 260 4.63 -19.77 -31.51
CA ILE A 260 5.53 -18.91 -32.31
C ILE A 260 5.81 -17.59 -31.60
N ALA A 261 4.78 -16.97 -31.00
CA ALA A 261 4.92 -15.73 -30.24
C ALA A 261 5.84 -15.92 -29.01
N ASN A 262 5.68 -17.05 -28.32
CA ASN A 262 6.43 -17.39 -27.12
C ASN A 262 7.70 -18.22 -27.39
N ALA A 263 8.06 -18.51 -28.65
CA ALA A 263 9.24 -19.30 -29.01
C ALA A 263 10.52 -18.76 -28.36
N HIS A 264 10.59 -17.44 -28.16
CA HIS A 264 11.72 -16.79 -27.51
C HIS A 264 12.02 -17.29 -26.09
N ARG A 265 11.01 -17.81 -25.39
CA ARG A 265 11.14 -18.38 -24.04
C ARG A 265 12.00 -19.64 -24.03
N VAL A 266 12.00 -20.42 -25.12
CA VAL A 266 12.77 -21.67 -25.25
C VAL A 266 14.27 -21.41 -25.28
N TRP A 267 14.72 -20.35 -25.95
CA TRP A 267 16.14 -20.00 -26.01
C TRP A 267 16.57 -18.92 -25.02
N SER A 268 15.64 -18.26 -24.31
CA SER A 268 15.95 -17.38 -23.19
C SER A 268 15.97 -18.11 -21.84
N GLY A 269 15.20 -19.20 -21.69
CA GLY A 269 15.18 -20.09 -20.53
C GLY A 269 16.36 -21.06 -20.54
N SER A 270 17.57 -20.58 -20.25
CA SER A 270 18.74 -21.45 -20.17
C SER A 270 18.63 -22.37 -18.96
N SER A 271 18.77 -23.69 -19.08
CA SER A 271 18.88 -24.61 -17.94
C SER A 271 20.14 -24.40 -17.07
N ALA A 272 21.11 -23.62 -17.55
CA ALA A 272 22.40 -23.41 -16.89
C ALA A 272 22.33 -22.44 -15.67
N PRO A 273 23.30 -22.54 -14.75
CA PRO A 273 23.49 -21.56 -13.68
C PRO A 273 23.65 -20.13 -14.19
N THR A 274 23.06 -19.16 -13.47
CA THR A 274 23.26 -17.73 -13.74
C THR A 274 24.67 -17.29 -13.31
N PRO A 275 25.23 -16.21 -13.88
CA PRO A 275 26.51 -15.67 -13.42
C PRO A 275 26.54 -15.37 -11.92
N GLU A 276 25.44 -14.88 -11.37
CA GLU A 276 25.28 -14.65 -9.93
C GLU A 276 25.38 -15.94 -9.13
N LEU A 277 24.70 -17.01 -9.56
CA LEU A 277 24.76 -18.30 -8.87
C LEU A 277 26.15 -18.95 -8.99
N VAL A 278 26.83 -18.80 -10.13
CA VAL A 278 28.21 -19.28 -10.27
C VAL A 278 29.15 -18.56 -9.29
N ARG A 279 28.94 -17.26 -9.04
CA ARG A 279 29.69 -16.54 -8.00
C ARG A 279 29.40 -17.12 -6.61
N LEU A 280 28.16 -17.49 -6.31
CA LEU A 280 27.82 -18.14 -5.04
C LEU A 280 28.49 -19.52 -4.91
N PHE A 281 28.59 -20.29 -6.01
CA PHE A 281 29.34 -21.54 -6.00
C PHE A 281 30.82 -21.32 -5.69
N GLN A 282 31.40 -20.21 -6.15
CA GLN A 282 32.81 -19.86 -5.92
C GLN A 282 33.06 -19.15 -4.58
N ASP A 283 32.00 -18.85 -3.81
CA ASP A 283 32.11 -18.12 -2.55
C ASP A 283 32.82 -18.98 -1.49
N GLU A 284 33.67 -18.35 -0.67
CA GLU A 284 34.38 -18.99 0.43
C GLU A 284 33.42 -19.73 1.39
N ALA A 285 32.23 -19.17 1.64
CA ALA A 285 31.22 -19.80 2.49
C ALA A 285 30.61 -21.06 1.87
N CYS A 286 30.63 -21.19 0.55
CA CYS A 286 30.21 -22.40 -0.17
C CYS A 286 31.35 -23.43 -0.27
N GLN A 287 32.59 -22.97 -0.51
CA GLN A 287 33.75 -23.84 -0.70
C GLN A 287 34.24 -24.46 0.61
N HIS A 288 34.17 -23.71 1.71
CA HIS A 288 34.74 -24.09 3.01
C HIS A 288 33.66 -24.20 4.08
N LEU A 289 32.79 -25.19 3.93
CA LEU A 289 31.74 -25.47 4.90
C LEU A 289 32.30 -25.98 6.23
N ARG A 290 31.64 -25.60 7.32
CA ARG A 290 32.01 -25.92 8.71
C ARG A 290 30.76 -26.37 9.48
N ALA A 291 30.94 -26.88 10.69
CA ALA A 291 29.83 -27.30 11.55
C ALA A 291 28.80 -26.18 11.81
N GLY A 292 29.25 -24.91 11.77
CA GLY A 292 28.41 -23.72 11.94
C GLY A 292 27.81 -23.13 10.65
N SER A 293 28.04 -23.73 9.47
CA SER A 293 27.52 -23.22 8.20
C SER A 293 26.00 -23.21 8.17
N SER A 294 25.43 -22.20 7.52
CA SER A 294 23.98 -22.03 7.41
C SER A 294 23.36 -23.07 6.44
N PRO A 295 22.07 -23.41 6.61
CA PRO A 295 21.35 -24.27 5.66
C PRO A 295 21.42 -23.75 4.22
N PHE A 296 21.44 -22.43 4.04
CA PHE A 296 21.58 -21.80 2.74
C PHE A 296 22.86 -22.23 2.02
N TRP A 297 24.03 -22.07 2.66
CA TRP A 297 25.32 -22.41 2.05
C TRP A 297 25.48 -23.91 1.81
N ILE A 298 24.93 -24.74 2.70
CA ILE A 298 24.88 -26.19 2.50
C ILE A 298 24.07 -26.52 1.24
N CYS A 299 22.89 -25.91 1.05
CA CYS A 299 22.09 -26.12 -0.16
C CYS A 299 22.76 -25.54 -1.42
N VAL A 300 23.48 -24.41 -1.34
CA VAL A 300 24.24 -23.87 -2.49
C VAL A 300 25.36 -24.83 -2.90
N ALA A 301 26.07 -25.42 -1.95
CA ALA A 301 27.08 -26.45 -2.23
C ALA A 301 26.46 -27.73 -2.81
N ALA A 302 25.29 -28.15 -2.30
CA ALA A 302 24.53 -29.27 -2.87
C ALA A 302 24.09 -29.00 -4.32
N LEU A 303 23.60 -27.78 -4.61
CA LEU A 303 23.27 -27.35 -5.98
C LEU A 303 24.50 -27.36 -6.88
N SER A 304 25.66 -26.93 -6.38
CA SER A 304 26.91 -26.98 -7.14
C SER A 304 27.27 -28.43 -7.52
N ARG A 305 27.15 -29.37 -6.57
CA ARG A 305 27.36 -30.80 -6.82
C ARG A 305 26.33 -31.38 -7.80
N PHE A 306 25.06 -31.02 -7.66
CA PHE A 306 23.98 -31.46 -8.55
C PHE A 306 24.25 -31.01 -10.00
N VAL A 307 24.66 -29.75 -10.19
CA VAL A 307 25.01 -29.21 -11.51
C VAL A 307 26.23 -29.94 -12.09
N ALA A 308 27.22 -30.27 -11.26
CA ALA A 308 28.42 -30.98 -11.70
C ALA A 308 28.17 -32.47 -12.01
N SER A 309 27.22 -33.12 -11.32
CA SER A 309 26.92 -34.55 -11.52
C SER A 309 26.08 -34.81 -12.76
N ASN A 310 25.26 -33.84 -13.19
CA ASN A 310 24.37 -34.04 -14.32
C ASN A 310 25.03 -33.69 -15.67
N ALA A 311 24.83 -34.55 -16.66
CA ALA A 311 25.46 -34.44 -17.99
C ALA A 311 25.12 -33.15 -18.75
N ALA A 312 24.03 -32.47 -18.38
CA ALA A 312 23.56 -31.24 -19.02
C ALA A 312 24.11 -29.96 -18.35
N GLY A 313 24.78 -30.06 -17.19
CA GLY A 313 25.14 -28.90 -16.38
C GLY A 313 23.93 -28.05 -15.96
N ALA A 314 22.77 -28.66 -15.83
CA ALA A 314 21.48 -27.99 -15.64
C ALA A 314 21.14 -27.80 -14.15
N LEU A 315 20.40 -26.75 -13.84
CA LEU A 315 19.76 -26.56 -12.55
C LEU A 315 18.57 -27.50 -12.35
N PRO A 316 18.19 -27.79 -11.09
CA PRO A 316 16.96 -28.51 -10.78
C PRO A 316 15.75 -27.77 -11.37
N LEU A 317 14.75 -28.51 -11.81
CA LEU A 317 13.58 -27.95 -12.46
C LEU A 317 12.68 -27.18 -11.46
N GLU A 318 12.20 -25.98 -11.84
CA GLU A 318 11.31 -25.18 -10.98
C GLU A 318 9.92 -25.82 -10.77
N GLY A 319 9.49 -26.69 -11.69
CA GLY A 319 8.25 -27.46 -11.62
C GLY A 319 6.97 -26.71 -12.04
N ASN A 320 7.06 -25.40 -12.26
CA ASN A 320 5.96 -24.57 -12.76
C ASN A 320 6.06 -24.36 -14.27
N ILE A 321 4.91 -24.33 -14.94
CA ILE A 321 4.77 -23.96 -16.35
C ILE A 321 3.74 -22.83 -16.47
N PRO A 322 3.90 -21.91 -17.44
CA PRO A 322 2.90 -20.88 -17.73
C PRO A 322 1.59 -21.49 -18.22
N ASP A 323 0.53 -20.68 -18.18
CA ASP A 323 -0.71 -21.00 -18.88
C ASP A 323 -0.50 -21.02 -20.40
N MET A 324 -1.27 -21.84 -21.12
CA MET A 324 -1.18 -22.00 -22.57
C MET A 324 -2.48 -22.55 -23.18
N HIS A 325 -2.72 -22.27 -24.46
CA HIS A 325 -3.86 -22.83 -25.21
C HIS A 325 -3.63 -24.33 -25.43
N ALA A 326 -4.20 -25.14 -24.54
CA ALA A 326 -4.18 -26.59 -24.60
C ALA A 326 -5.49 -27.16 -24.09
N GLY A 327 -5.78 -28.41 -24.45
CA GLY A 327 -6.85 -29.15 -23.79
C GLY A 327 -6.53 -29.34 -22.30
N SER A 328 -7.58 -29.35 -21.46
CA SER A 328 -7.39 -29.37 -20.00
C SER A 328 -6.66 -30.62 -19.51
N GLN A 329 -6.85 -31.77 -20.18
CA GLN A 329 -6.20 -33.02 -19.79
C GLN A 329 -4.70 -33.00 -20.14
N GLU A 330 -4.36 -32.49 -21.33
CA GLU A 330 -3.00 -32.34 -21.83
C GLU A 330 -2.20 -31.37 -20.97
N PHE A 331 -2.79 -30.22 -20.63
CA PHE A 331 -2.16 -29.23 -19.75
C PHE A 331 -1.88 -29.80 -18.36
N LEU A 332 -2.86 -30.49 -17.76
CA LEU A 332 -2.69 -31.10 -16.44
C LEU A 332 -1.66 -32.24 -16.47
N ALA A 333 -1.62 -33.03 -17.54
CA ALA A 333 -0.61 -34.08 -17.72
C ALA A 333 0.80 -33.47 -17.80
N LEU A 334 0.98 -32.41 -18.59
CA LEU A 334 2.25 -31.69 -18.72
C LEU A 334 2.68 -31.07 -17.37
N GLN A 335 1.75 -30.43 -16.66
CA GLN A 335 2.01 -29.84 -15.34
C GLN A 335 2.46 -30.91 -14.33
N ARG A 336 1.84 -32.10 -14.34
CA ARG A 336 2.24 -33.21 -13.47
C ARG A 336 3.65 -33.72 -13.79
N LEU A 337 4.03 -33.79 -15.06
CA LEU A 337 5.38 -34.19 -15.46
C LEU A 337 6.44 -33.22 -14.93
N TYR A 338 6.22 -31.90 -15.08
CA TYR A 338 7.14 -30.89 -14.56
C TYR A 338 7.24 -30.95 -13.03
N ARG A 339 6.13 -31.09 -12.32
CA ARG A 339 6.13 -31.24 -10.86
C ARG A 339 6.83 -32.50 -10.39
N ALA A 340 6.59 -33.63 -11.05
CA ALA A 340 7.23 -34.90 -10.70
C ALA A 340 8.75 -34.84 -10.89
N LYS A 341 9.22 -34.22 -11.98
CA LYS A 341 10.65 -34.02 -12.20
C LYS A 341 11.27 -33.05 -11.20
N ALA A 342 10.59 -31.95 -10.87
CA ALA A 342 11.04 -31.00 -9.86
C ALA A 342 11.17 -31.64 -8.47
N GLU A 343 10.22 -32.50 -8.07
CA GLU A 343 10.31 -33.23 -6.80
C GLU A 343 11.46 -34.25 -6.81
N ALA A 344 11.67 -34.97 -7.92
CA ALA A 344 12.80 -35.89 -8.06
C ALA A 344 14.14 -35.15 -7.99
N ASP A 345 14.27 -34.00 -8.66
CA ASP A 345 15.46 -33.14 -8.58
C ASP A 345 15.70 -32.64 -7.15
N ALA A 346 14.65 -32.21 -6.46
CA ALA A 346 14.75 -31.73 -5.08
C ALA A 346 15.19 -32.84 -4.11
N GLN A 347 14.73 -34.07 -4.30
CA GLN A 347 15.16 -35.24 -3.50
C GLN A 347 16.64 -35.57 -3.71
N GLU A 348 17.13 -35.46 -4.95
CA GLU A 348 18.57 -35.64 -5.24
C GLU A 348 19.41 -34.55 -4.57
N VAL A 349 18.98 -33.29 -4.67
CA VAL A 349 19.65 -32.16 -4.00
C VAL A 349 19.61 -32.30 -2.48
N GLU A 350 18.52 -32.82 -1.90
CA GLU A 350 18.41 -33.08 -0.46
C GLU A 350 19.43 -34.13 0.00
N GLY A 351 19.57 -35.24 -0.73
CA GLY A 351 20.61 -36.24 -0.46
C GLY A 351 22.01 -35.63 -0.49
N LEU A 352 22.32 -34.84 -1.53
CA LEU A 352 23.59 -34.13 -1.64
C LEU A 352 23.80 -33.13 -0.51
N ALA A 353 22.75 -32.43 -0.06
CA ALA A 353 22.84 -31.49 1.04
C ALA A 353 23.14 -32.19 2.37
N HIS A 354 22.55 -33.36 2.61
CA HIS A 354 22.85 -34.18 3.77
C HIS A 354 24.29 -34.72 3.75
N ASP A 355 24.78 -35.17 2.60
CA ASP A 355 26.17 -35.62 2.44
C ASP A 355 27.16 -34.47 2.69
N VAL A 356 26.88 -33.30 2.13
CA VAL A 356 27.68 -32.09 2.32
C VAL A 356 27.68 -31.65 3.79
N ALA A 357 26.51 -31.63 4.43
CA ALA A 357 26.38 -31.29 5.85
C ALA A 357 27.16 -32.26 6.73
N GLY A 358 27.02 -33.58 6.48
CA GLY A 358 27.73 -34.62 7.21
C GLY A 358 29.25 -34.49 7.08
N ALA A 359 29.76 -34.25 5.87
CA ALA A 359 31.18 -34.02 5.62
C ALA A 359 31.73 -32.76 6.32
N ALA A 360 30.92 -31.71 6.45
CA ALA A 360 31.28 -30.48 7.15
C ALA A 360 31.13 -30.57 8.68
N GLY A 361 30.62 -31.68 9.21
CA GLY A 361 30.26 -31.84 10.63
C GLY A 361 29.07 -30.96 11.05
N ALA A 362 28.26 -30.50 10.10
CA ALA A 362 27.06 -29.72 10.35
C ALA A 362 25.86 -30.64 10.64
N SER A 363 24.91 -30.17 11.45
CA SER A 363 23.72 -30.93 11.78
C SER A 363 22.81 -31.09 10.57
N VAL A 364 22.65 -32.33 10.10
CA VAL A 364 21.79 -32.68 8.96
C VAL A 364 20.33 -32.24 9.18
N SER A 365 19.83 -32.31 10.42
CA SER A 365 18.47 -31.91 10.79
C SER A 365 18.14 -30.42 10.54
N ARG A 366 19.14 -29.57 10.31
CA ARG A 366 18.93 -28.15 9.99
C ARG A 366 18.51 -27.93 8.54
N VAL A 367 18.73 -28.91 7.66
CA VAL A 367 18.34 -28.88 6.25
C VAL A 367 17.03 -29.66 6.12
N THR A 368 15.90 -28.96 6.03
CA THR A 368 14.58 -29.60 5.90
C THR A 368 14.21 -29.78 4.44
N SER A 369 13.46 -30.84 4.11
CA SER A 369 13.00 -31.08 2.73
C SER A 369 12.18 -29.90 2.18
N ALA A 370 11.39 -29.23 3.02
CA ALA A 370 10.65 -28.02 2.63
C ALA A 370 11.58 -26.88 2.21
N TYR A 371 12.66 -26.65 2.96
CA TYR A 371 13.66 -25.63 2.63
C TYR A 371 14.42 -25.97 1.33
N VAL A 372 14.84 -27.23 1.16
CA VAL A 372 15.50 -27.69 -0.07
C VAL A 372 14.60 -27.51 -1.29
N ARG A 373 13.32 -27.86 -1.22
CA ARG A 373 12.35 -27.61 -2.31
C ARG A 373 12.26 -26.14 -2.65
N SER A 374 12.20 -25.24 -1.66
CA SER A 374 12.16 -23.79 -1.90
C SER A 374 13.45 -23.31 -2.59
N VAL A 375 14.61 -23.80 -2.15
CA VAL A 375 15.91 -23.49 -2.78
C VAL A 375 15.98 -24.00 -4.22
N CYS A 376 15.54 -25.23 -4.50
CA CYS A 376 15.52 -25.79 -5.85
C CYS A 376 14.61 -24.99 -6.78
N LYS A 377 13.40 -24.67 -6.32
CA LYS A 377 12.44 -23.83 -7.05
C LYS A 377 12.99 -22.44 -7.37
N ASN A 378 13.86 -21.90 -6.51
CA ASN A 378 14.42 -20.56 -6.65
C ASN A 378 15.93 -20.55 -6.99
N ALA A 379 16.50 -21.66 -7.48
CA ALA A 379 17.95 -21.79 -7.63
C ALA A 379 18.60 -20.64 -8.43
N ARG A 380 17.94 -20.16 -9.48
CA ARG A 380 18.37 -19.03 -10.33
C ARG A 380 18.34 -17.67 -9.65
N ARG A 381 17.54 -17.59 -8.59
CA ARG A 381 17.07 -16.37 -7.94
C ARG A 381 17.72 -16.16 -6.57
N LEU A 382 18.57 -17.09 -6.13
CA LEU A 382 19.33 -16.97 -4.90
C LEU A 382 20.20 -15.71 -4.92
N ARG A 383 20.22 -14.98 -3.80
CA ARG A 383 21.07 -13.80 -3.61
C ARG A 383 21.69 -13.83 -2.23
N VAL A 384 22.87 -13.23 -2.12
CA VAL A 384 23.53 -12.95 -0.85
C VAL A 384 23.87 -11.46 -0.82
N ILE A 385 23.46 -10.78 0.24
CA ILE A 385 23.70 -9.36 0.45
C ILE A 385 24.69 -9.21 1.61
N ARG A 386 25.78 -8.48 1.38
CA ARG A 386 26.79 -8.16 2.39
C ARG A 386 27.03 -6.66 2.35
N CYS A 387 26.90 -5.99 3.49
CA CYS A 387 27.15 -4.56 3.62
C CYS A 387 28.46 -4.32 4.37
N PRO A 388 29.28 -3.34 3.97
CA PRO A 388 30.48 -2.97 4.72
C PRO A 388 30.09 -2.44 6.11
N ALA A 389 31.00 -2.62 7.08
CA ALA A 389 30.82 -2.04 8.41
C ALA A 389 30.79 -0.51 8.35
N LEU A 390 30.01 0.11 9.24
CA LEU A 390 29.89 1.56 9.30
C LEU A 390 31.16 2.19 9.86
N HIS A 391 31.56 3.30 9.25
CA HIS A 391 32.62 4.13 9.79
C HIS A 391 32.04 5.16 10.78
N PRO A 392 32.69 5.42 11.94
CA PRO A 392 32.20 6.38 12.94
C PRO A 392 32.01 7.82 12.43
N ASP A 393 32.71 8.20 11.36
CA ASP A 393 32.57 9.50 10.68
C ASP A 393 31.65 9.46 9.46
N GLY A 394 30.91 8.38 9.23
CA GLY A 394 29.87 8.27 8.19
C GLY A 394 30.37 8.04 6.77
N LEU A 395 31.64 8.31 6.47
CA LEU A 395 32.30 7.94 5.22
C LEU A 395 33.33 6.83 5.47
N PRO A 396 33.43 5.82 4.59
CA PRO A 396 34.45 4.79 4.73
C PRO A 396 35.85 5.42 4.57
N VAL A 397 36.64 5.40 5.64
CA VAL A 397 38.08 5.69 5.57
C VAL A 397 38.77 4.49 4.93
N ARG A 398 39.64 4.74 3.95
CA ARG A 398 40.47 3.71 3.27
C ARG A 398 41.35 2.98 4.28
N THR A 399 40.81 1.92 4.86
CA THR A 399 41.55 1.02 5.75
C THR A 399 41.92 -0.29 5.06
N GLU A 400 41.26 -0.63 3.95
CA GLU A 400 41.51 -1.85 3.15
C GLU A 400 41.53 -1.51 1.63
N PRO A 401 42.39 -2.15 0.82
CA PRO A 401 42.51 -1.94 -0.62
C PRO A 401 41.42 -2.68 -1.42
N GLU A 402 40.15 -2.58 -1.02
CA GLU A 402 39.03 -3.23 -1.73
C GLU A 402 38.11 -2.26 -2.50
N LYS A 403 37.92 -2.67 -3.76
CA LYS A 403 37.31 -2.06 -4.95
C LYS A 403 35.97 -1.31 -4.77
N GLY A 404 35.89 -0.11 -5.37
CA GLY A 404 34.64 0.49 -5.90
C GLY A 404 34.02 1.61 -5.07
N GLY A 405 34.02 1.44 -3.74
CA GLY A 405 33.75 2.43 -2.68
C GLY A 405 33.72 3.91 -3.04
N THR A 406 34.91 4.46 -2.86
CA THR A 406 35.26 5.86 -3.05
C THR A 406 35.17 6.28 -4.51
N ASP A 407 35.27 5.34 -5.45
CA ASP A 407 35.30 5.65 -6.88
C ASP A 407 33.89 5.97 -7.40
N ALA A 408 32.87 5.24 -6.93
CA ALA A 408 31.47 5.52 -7.22
C ALA A 408 31.04 6.88 -6.65
N LEU A 409 31.41 7.18 -5.39
CA LEU A 409 31.11 8.48 -4.78
C LEU A 409 31.86 9.62 -5.49
N ARG A 410 33.16 9.43 -5.81
CA ARG A 410 33.94 10.40 -6.60
C ARG A 410 33.28 10.67 -7.95
N GLN A 411 32.83 9.62 -8.65
CA GLN A 411 32.15 9.75 -9.93
C GLN A 411 30.81 10.47 -9.81
N ALA A 412 30.03 10.17 -8.76
CA ALA A 412 28.74 10.82 -8.51
C ALA A 412 28.89 12.31 -8.15
N LEU A 413 29.91 12.66 -7.37
CA LEU A 413 30.22 14.05 -7.03
C LEU A 413 30.83 14.84 -8.19
N ALA A 414 31.51 14.15 -9.12
CA ALA A 414 32.10 14.76 -10.31
C ALA A 414 31.12 14.86 -11.51
N SER A 415 29.85 14.46 -11.33
CA SER A 415 28.87 14.56 -12.41
C SER A 415 28.44 16.01 -12.64
N GLU A 416 28.12 16.36 -13.88
CA GLU A 416 27.68 17.72 -14.24
C GLU A 416 26.16 17.91 -14.11
N ASP A 417 25.45 16.92 -13.56
CA ASP A 417 24.01 16.91 -13.42
C ASP A 417 23.54 16.99 -11.96
N ALA A 418 22.22 16.97 -11.79
CA ALA A 418 21.49 16.83 -10.54
C ALA A 418 22.06 15.82 -9.52
N THR A 419 22.73 14.78 -10.01
CA THR A 419 23.34 13.71 -9.23
C THR A 419 24.41 14.25 -8.28
N ALA A 420 25.20 15.26 -8.68
CA ALA A 420 26.27 15.81 -7.84
C ALA A 420 25.73 16.49 -6.58
N SER A 421 24.65 17.26 -6.68
CA SER A 421 24.00 17.90 -5.52
C SER A 421 23.42 16.87 -4.57
N THR A 422 22.80 15.80 -5.09
CA THR A 422 22.26 14.73 -4.26
C THR A 422 23.38 13.91 -3.59
N ALA A 423 24.45 13.60 -4.33
CA ALA A 423 25.62 12.91 -3.81
C ALA A 423 26.36 13.75 -2.75
N ALA A 424 26.35 15.10 -2.86
CA ALA A 424 26.96 15.98 -1.87
C ALA A 424 26.38 15.77 -0.46
N PHE A 425 25.08 15.47 -0.35
CA PHE A 425 24.46 15.20 0.95
C PHE A 425 24.97 13.93 1.65
N SER A 426 25.55 12.98 0.91
CA SER A 426 26.24 11.82 1.50
C SER A 426 27.48 12.20 2.32
N VAL A 427 28.04 13.38 2.06
CA VAL A 427 29.19 13.94 2.78
C VAL A 427 28.73 15.01 3.76
N LEU A 428 27.78 15.86 3.35
CA LEU A 428 27.32 16.99 4.16
C LEU A 428 26.56 16.54 5.42
N VAL A 429 25.81 15.43 5.36
CA VAL A 429 25.12 14.90 6.56
C VAL A 429 26.12 14.40 7.61
N PRO A 430 27.13 13.58 7.28
CA PRO A 430 28.23 13.29 8.21
C PRO A 430 29.01 14.53 8.66
N ALA A 431 29.21 15.52 7.79
CA ALA A 431 29.84 16.78 8.16
C ALA A 431 29.02 17.55 9.21
N ALA A 432 27.69 17.52 9.12
CA ALA A 432 26.80 18.11 10.11
C ALA A 432 26.89 17.39 11.46
N ASP A 433 27.09 16.07 11.48
CA ASP A 433 27.35 15.34 12.72
C ASP A 433 28.69 15.75 13.36
N ARG A 434 29.75 15.95 12.56
CA ARG A 434 31.04 16.45 13.05
C ARG A 434 30.94 17.90 13.55
N TYR A 435 30.15 18.74 12.89
CA TYR A 435 29.80 20.08 13.38
C TYR A 435 29.07 19.99 14.74
N TYR A 436 28.10 19.09 14.87
CA TYR A 436 27.34 18.89 16.11
C TYR A 436 28.24 18.49 17.28
N ARG A 437 29.25 17.62 17.08
CA ARG A 437 30.18 17.22 18.17
C ARG A 437 30.85 18.43 18.82
N THR A 438 31.27 19.40 18.02
CA THR A 438 31.97 20.59 18.49
C THR A 438 31.01 21.64 19.05
N HIS A 439 29.88 21.86 18.38
CA HIS A 439 28.98 22.98 18.67
C HIS A 439 27.76 22.61 19.53
N GLN A 440 27.53 21.32 19.78
CA GLN A 440 26.36 20.76 20.48
C GLN A 440 25.00 21.20 19.88
N ARG A 441 25.00 21.48 18.57
CA ARG A 441 23.83 21.86 17.79
C ARG A 441 24.09 21.62 16.30
N PHE A 442 23.03 21.48 15.52
CA PHE A 442 23.13 21.42 14.07
C PHE A 442 23.42 22.80 13.45
N PRO A 443 24.12 22.86 12.30
CA PRO A 443 24.33 24.12 11.59
C PRO A 443 23.00 24.72 11.15
N GLY A 444 22.85 26.04 11.33
CA GLY A 444 21.67 26.84 11.01
C GLY A 444 20.52 26.79 12.02
N SER A 445 20.64 25.99 13.08
CA SER A 445 19.58 25.81 14.09
C SER A 445 19.21 27.10 14.87
N LEU A 446 20.14 28.05 15.02
CA LEU A 446 19.93 29.28 15.80
C LEU A 446 19.33 30.45 15.00
N HIS A 447 19.46 30.41 13.68
CA HIS A 447 19.27 31.59 12.82
C HIS A 447 17.96 31.57 12.04
N GLY A 448 17.12 30.56 12.28
CA GLY A 448 15.77 30.54 11.77
C GLY A 448 15.68 30.38 10.24
N SER A 449 15.60 31.47 9.47
CA SER A 449 15.71 31.43 7.99
C SER A 449 16.86 32.23 7.42
N GLU A 450 17.58 32.95 8.25
CA GLU A 450 18.83 33.54 7.82
C GLU A 450 19.86 32.40 7.75
N VAL A 451 20.52 32.30 6.61
CA VAL A 451 21.60 31.33 6.43
C VAL A 451 22.89 32.04 6.85
N PRO A 452 23.47 31.71 8.01
CA PRO A 452 24.70 32.36 8.46
C PRO A 452 25.86 31.93 7.56
N GLU A 453 26.34 32.84 6.71
CA GLU A 453 27.45 32.58 5.77
C GLU A 453 28.67 31.95 6.47
N GLY A 454 28.96 32.39 7.70
CA GLY A 454 30.03 31.81 8.52
C GLY A 454 29.84 30.32 8.85
N GLU A 455 28.62 29.85 9.13
CA GLU A 455 28.38 28.42 9.37
C GLU A 455 28.38 27.62 8.07
N VAL A 456 27.98 28.23 6.94
CA VAL A 456 28.10 27.61 5.61
C VAL A 456 29.57 27.34 5.30
N SER A 457 30.46 28.33 5.47
CA SER A 457 31.89 28.16 5.26
C SER A 457 32.50 27.11 6.20
N GLN A 458 32.10 27.09 7.48
CA GLN A 458 32.56 26.09 8.44
C GLN A 458 32.13 24.67 8.06
N LEU A 459 30.85 24.47 7.74
CA LEU A 459 30.33 23.17 7.32
C LEU A 459 31.01 22.70 6.02
N HIS A 460 31.19 23.60 5.06
CA HIS A 460 31.89 23.30 3.81
C HIS A 460 33.32 22.81 4.07
N ALA A 461 34.05 23.51 4.94
CA ALA A 461 35.42 23.13 5.31
C ALA A 461 35.47 21.75 6.00
N ILE A 462 34.53 21.45 6.89
CA ILE A 462 34.41 20.14 7.53
C ILE A 462 34.14 19.05 6.49
N ALA A 463 33.21 19.28 5.56
CA ALA A 463 32.85 18.32 4.52
C ALA A 463 34.02 18.04 3.55
N GLN A 464 34.76 19.08 3.16
CA GLN A 464 35.99 18.94 2.37
C GLN A 464 37.08 18.18 3.12
N GLY A 465 37.23 18.43 4.43
CA GLY A 465 38.14 17.67 5.30
C GLY A 465 37.81 16.19 5.34
N LEU A 466 36.52 15.83 5.49
CA LEU A 466 36.06 14.44 5.48
C LEU A 466 36.34 13.73 4.14
N LEU A 467 36.17 14.42 3.01
CA LEU A 467 36.52 13.88 1.69
C LEU A 467 38.03 13.58 1.58
N ALA A 468 38.86 14.52 2.03
CA ALA A 468 40.31 14.37 2.03
C ALA A 468 40.77 13.20 2.93
N GLU A 469 40.23 13.11 4.15
CA GLU A 469 40.48 12.00 5.10
C GLU A 469 40.04 10.64 4.51
N SER A 470 38.99 10.62 3.69
CA SER A 470 38.48 9.42 3.00
C SER A 470 39.26 9.06 1.72
N GLY A 471 40.28 9.84 1.32
CA GLY A 471 41.05 9.63 0.10
C GLY A 471 40.32 10.02 -1.20
N ILE A 472 39.31 10.88 -1.10
CA ILE A 472 38.59 11.47 -2.24
C ILE A 472 39.11 12.90 -2.43
N SER A 473 40.16 13.04 -3.25
CA SER A 473 40.76 14.33 -3.61
C SER A 473 40.31 14.81 -4.99
N GLY A 474 40.39 16.13 -5.23
CA GLY A 474 40.17 16.73 -6.55
C GLY A 474 38.70 16.88 -6.95
N VAL A 475 37.77 16.80 -5.99
CA VAL A 475 36.33 17.01 -6.22
C VAL A 475 35.86 18.14 -5.31
N HIS A 476 35.11 19.09 -5.87
CA HIS A 476 34.51 20.19 -5.12
C HIS A 476 33.04 19.91 -4.83
N LEU A 477 32.63 20.14 -3.57
CA LEU A 477 31.23 20.05 -3.19
C LEU A 477 30.48 21.29 -3.71
N PRO A 478 29.24 21.16 -4.20
CA PRO A 478 28.39 22.30 -4.52
C PRO A 478 28.12 23.15 -3.28
N GLU A 479 28.46 24.44 -3.33
CA GLU A 479 28.22 25.38 -2.23
C GLU A 479 26.72 25.56 -1.95
N ASP A 480 25.88 25.51 -2.99
CA ASP A 480 24.42 25.54 -2.87
C ASP A 480 23.89 24.41 -1.99
N ALA A 481 24.42 23.19 -2.11
CA ALA A 481 24.01 22.06 -1.28
C ALA A 481 24.41 22.26 0.19
N THR A 482 25.56 22.90 0.43
CA THR A 482 26.01 23.25 1.79
C THR A 482 25.09 24.30 2.39
N THR A 483 24.80 25.36 1.63
CA THR A 483 23.90 26.46 2.01
C THR A 483 22.51 25.93 2.35
N GLU A 484 22.00 25.00 1.55
CA GLU A 484 20.68 24.40 1.76
C GLU A 484 20.63 23.49 3.00
N LEU A 485 21.70 22.73 3.30
CA LEU A 485 21.76 21.96 4.55
C LEU A 485 21.74 22.88 5.77
N VAL A 486 22.54 23.95 5.77
CA VAL A 486 22.53 24.95 6.84
C VAL A 486 21.15 25.58 6.95
N ARG A 487 20.51 25.94 5.83
CA ARG A 487 19.15 26.48 5.82
C ARG A 487 18.11 25.57 6.50
N TRP A 488 18.25 24.25 6.36
CA TRP A 488 17.32 23.31 7.00
C TRP A 488 17.46 23.25 8.52
N GLY A 489 18.63 23.60 9.08
CA GLY A 489 18.78 23.77 10.53
C GLY A 489 18.55 22.49 11.35
N GLY A 490 18.73 21.30 10.76
CA GLY A 490 18.42 20.03 11.42
C GLY A 490 16.94 19.66 11.43
N ALA A 491 16.10 20.32 10.61
CA ALA A 491 14.67 20.05 10.57
C ALA A 491 14.35 18.63 10.06
N GLU A 492 13.37 17.99 10.67
CA GLU A 492 12.81 16.72 10.23
C GLU A 492 11.39 16.95 9.70
N LEU A 493 11.24 17.00 8.37
CA LEU A 493 9.96 17.23 7.72
C LEU A 493 9.16 15.94 7.63
N HIS A 494 7.89 15.97 8.05
CA HIS A 494 7.02 14.80 8.09
C HIS A 494 6.92 14.06 6.74
N CYS A 495 6.80 14.78 5.63
CA CYS A 495 6.69 14.17 4.30
C CYS A 495 7.93 13.38 3.90
N VAL A 496 9.13 13.87 4.23
CA VAL A 496 10.39 13.15 3.99
C VAL A 496 10.50 11.99 4.97
N ALA A 497 10.23 12.23 6.25
CA ALA A 497 10.21 11.21 7.30
C ALA A 497 9.28 10.04 6.96
N ALA A 498 8.09 10.29 6.40
CA ALA A 498 7.14 9.26 5.99
C ALA A 498 7.66 8.41 4.82
N ILE A 499 8.37 9.01 3.85
CA ILE A 499 8.99 8.29 2.74
C ILE A 499 10.15 7.42 3.26
N ILE A 500 11.04 8.00 4.06
CA ILE A 500 12.18 7.28 4.65
C ILE A 500 11.71 6.16 5.56
N GLY A 501 10.72 6.43 6.42
CA GLY A 501 10.12 5.42 7.28
C GLY A 501 9.46 4.29 6.49
N SER A 502 8.76 4.61 5.40
CA SER A 502 8.15 3.59 4.53
C SER A 502 9.18 2.70 3.84
N ILE A 503 10.27 3.28 3.34
CA ILE A 503 11.36 2.53 2.74
C ILE A 503 12.04 1.65 3.81
N ALA A 504 12.39 2.22 4.96
CA ALA A 504 12.99 1.48 6.07
C ALA A 504 12.11 0.31 6.54
N SER A 505 10.79 0.51 6.65
CA SER A 505 9.85 -0.56 6.97
C SER A 505 9.82 -1.65 5.91
N GLN A 506 9.83 -1.30 4.64
CA GLN A 506 9.83 -2.30 3.58
C GLN A 506 11.14 -3.09 3.59
N GLU A 507 12.28 -2.44 3.77
CA GLU A 507 13.57 -3.14 3.94
C GLU A 507 13.57 -4.06 5.16
N ALA A 508 12.94 -3.66 6.26
CA ALA A 508 12.78 -4.51 7.44
C ALA A 508 11.95 -5.76 7.12
N ILE A 509 10.84 -5.63 6.38
CA ILE A 509 10.03 -6.78 5.93
C ILE A 509 10.88 -7.73 5.08
N LYS A 510 11.70 -7.22 4.16
CA LYS A 510 12.57 -8.08 3.34
C LYS A 510 13.55 -8.89 4.19
N LEU A 511 14.19 -8.22 5.15
CA LEU A 511 15.17 -8.85 6.04
C LEU A 511 14.53 -9.87 7.00
N LEU A 512 13.36 -9.56 7.55
CA LEU A 512 12.64 -10.45 8.47
C LEU A 512 12.05 -11.68 7.76
N THR A 513 11.58 -11.51 6.52
CA THR A 513 10.96 -12.60 5.75
C THR A 513 11.97 -13.44 4.96
N GLY A 514 13.16 -12.91 4.69
CA GLY A 514 14.12 -13.50 3.75
C GLY A 514 13.62 -13.52 2.30
N GLN A 515 12.64 -12.65 1.99
CA GLN A 515 12.03 -12.50 0.67
C GLN A 515 12.34 -11.13 0.08
N PHE A 516 12.32 -11.05 -1.26
CA PHE A 516 12.79 -9.91 -2.04
C PHE A 516 14.27 -9.58 -1.78
N VAL A 517 14.83 -8.67 -2.56
CA VAL A 517 16.23 -8.26 -2.41
C VAL A 517 16.30 -6.96 -1.60
N PRO A 518 16.92 -6.97 -0.40
CA PRO A 518 17.13 -5.74 0.36
C PRO A 518 18.19 -4.86 -0.29
N LEU A 519 18.19 -3.58 0.08
CA LEU A 519 19.21 -2.63 -0.34
C LEU A 519 20.61 -3.12 0.07
N ALA A 520 21.56 -3.00 -0.85
CA ALA A 520 22.98 -3.22 -0.59
C ALA A 520 23.69 -1.85 -0.46
N GLY A 521 23.67 -1.27 0.73
CA GLY A 521 24.29 0.03 1.03
C GLY A 521 23.30 1.12 1.43
N THR A 522 23.55 2.36 0.98
CA THR A 522 22.78 3.56 1.36
C THR A 522 21.96 4.10 0.19
N LEU A 523 20.65 4.24 0.41
CA LEU A 523 19.74 4.95 -0.47
C LEU A 523 19.68 6.43 -0.09
N PHE A 524 19.73 7.31 -1.09
CA PHE A 524 19.53 8.74 -0.93
C PHE A 524 18.24 9.19 -1.62
N TYR A 525 17.42 9.90 -0.87
CA TYR A 525 16.20 10.50 -1.36
C TYR A 525 16.34 12.01 -1.27
N SER A 526 16.04 12.72 -2.35
CA SER A 526 16.05 14.18 -2.39
C SER A 526 14.73 14.65 -2.99
N THR A 527 14.08 15.62 -2.35
CA THR A 527 12.90 16.29 -2.93
C THR A 527 13.26 17.59 -3.64
N LEU A 528 14.53 18.03 -3.58
CA LEU A 528 15.01 19.24 -4.29
C LEU A 528 14.92 19.08 -5.81
N GLN A 529 15.00 17.84 -6.27
CA GLN A 529 14.70 17.39 -7.62
C GLN A 529 13.78 16.19 -7.45
N ILE A 530 12.61 16.15 -8.09
CA ILE A 530 11.76 14.96 -8.04
C ILE A 530 12.56 13.78 -8.64
N GLY A 531 13.20 12.99 -7.78
CA GLY A 531 14.14 11.94 -8.15
C GLY A 531 14.67 11.22 -6.91
N THR A 532 14.67 9.89 -6.96
CA THR A 532 15.33 9.05 -5.94
C THR A 532 16.64 8.56 -6.52
N MET A 533 17.75 8.63 -5.77
CA MET A 533 19.01 8.02 -6.19
C MET A 533 19.45 6.96 -5.19
N LEU A 534 19.61 5.72 -5.64
CA LEU A 534 20.50 4.81 -4.93
C LEU A 534 21.92 5.35 -5.10
N ALA A 535 22.54 5.86 -4.04
CA ALA A 535 23.99 5.94 -3.99
C ALA A 535 24.51 4.54 -3.61
N ALA A 536 24.28 3.59 -4.52
CA ALA A 536 24.96 2.33 -4.42
C ALA A 536 26.43 2.60 -4.74
N VAL A 537 27.28 2.51 -3.72
CA VAL A 537 28.72 2.37 -3.91
C VAL A 537 29.05 1.18 -4.86
N ALA A 538 28.08 0.31 -5.17
CA ALA A 538 28.07 -0.44 -6.42
C ALA A 538 26.64 -0.75 -6.91
N THR A 539 26.35 -0.42 -8.18
CA THR A 539 25.32 -0.98 -9.11
C THR A 539 24.14 -0.08 -9.54
N ARG A 540 23.67 -0.32 -10.77
CA ARG A 540 23.16 0.62 -11.79
C ARG A 540 21.63 0.85 -11.77
N SER A 541 21.29 2.10 -12.15
CA SER A 541 20.12 2.60 -12.91
C SER A 541 18.70 2.60 -12.33
N ALA A 542 18.08 3.79 -12.31
CA ALA A 542 16.82 4.12 -13.03
C ALA A 542 16.54 5.65 -13.00
N ARG A 543 16.04 6.22 -14.11
CA ARG A 543 15.43 7.58 -14.30
C ARG A 543 13.89 7.45 -14.20
N PRO A 544 13.01 8.47 -13.92
CA PRO A 544 12.89 9.74 -14.70
C PRO A 544 12.21 11.00 -14.06
N ALA A 545 12.29 12.10 -14.82
CA ALA A 545 11.36 13.23 -15.08
C ALA A 545 10.95 14.27 -13.99
N ALA A 546 11.20 15.53 -14.38
CA ALA A 546 11.03 16.77 -13.64
C ALA A 546 9.61 17.37 -13.65
N CYS A 547 9.26 18.12 -12.60
CA CYS A 547 8.58 19.41 -12.75
C CYS A 547 8.52 20.26 -11.47
N PHE A 548 8.52 21.59 -11.70
CA PHE A 548 8.17 22.74 -10.86
C PHE A 548 9.23 23.55 -10.08
N ARG A 549 9.05 24.86 -10.25
CA ARG A 549 9.90 26.03 -9.98
C ARG A 549 9.77 26.55 -8.53
N GLU A 550 10.90 27.10 -8.08
CA GLU A 550 11.12 28.22 -7.15
C GLU A 550 10.00 28.61 -6.18
N MET A 551 10.31 28.54 -4.87
CA MET A 551 9.67 29.39 -3.87
C MET A 551 10.73 29.99 -2.92
N GLY A 552 10.69 31.32 -2.83
CA GLY A 552 11.64 32.20 -2.14
C GLY A 552 11.51 32.28 -0.61
N THR A 553 12.24 33.24 -0.07
CA THR A 553 12.84 33.43 1.27
C THR A 553 11.93 33.85 2.47
N ARG A 554 12.22 33.29 3.68
CA ARG A 554 11.95 33.71 5.11
C ARG A 554 10.55 33.43 5.76
N PRO A 555 10.34 33.22 7.11
CA PRO A 555 11.22 32.90 8.26
C PRO A 555 11.03 31.49 8.94
N ASN A 556 12.03 31.09 9.75
CA ASN A 556 12.30 30.09 10.83
C ASN A 556 11.99 28.57 10.77
N SER A 557 13.04 27.73 10.78
CA SER A 557 13.18 26.37 11.37
C SER A 557 11.97 25.42 11.35
N GLY A 558 12.03 24.31 10.61
CA GLY A 558 11.07 23.17 10.63
C GLY A 558 9.58 23.51 10.54
N LEU A 559 9.04 24.04 11.64
CA LEU A 559 7.81 24.80 11.72
C LEU A 559 7.66 25.87 10.63
N GLY A 560 8.68 26.61 10.19
CA GLY A 560 8.50 27.65 9.16
C GLY A 560 8.45 27.14 7.73
N ILE A 561 9.11 26.02 7.41
CA ILE A 561 8.88 25.35 6.11
C ILE A 561 7.49 24.72 6.13
N GLY A 562 7.16 23.98 7.19
CA GLY A 562 5.85 23.34 7.37
C GLY A 562 4.71 24.34 7.42
N ARG A 563 4.85 25.47 8.12
CA ARG A 563 3.86 26.55 8.25
C ARG A 563 3.78 27.42 7.01
N ARG A 564 4.86 27.64 6.24
CA ARG A 564 4.73 28.26 4.90
C ARG A 564 4.05 27.34 3.92
N ILE A 565 4.39 26.05 3.90
CA ILE A 565 3.64 25.08 3.10
C ILE A 565 2.19 25.06 3.58
N LEU A 566 1.92 25.07 4.90
CA LEU A 566 0.56 25.12 5.44
C LEU A 566 -0.16 26.43 5.12
N ASP A 567 0.52 27.57 5.16
CA ASP A 567 -0.04 28.91 4.95
C ASP A 567 -0.18 29.20 3.45
N SER A 568 0.69 28.65 2.60
CA SER A 568 0.56 28.61 1.14
C SER A 568 -0.45 27.56 0.70
N LEU A 569 -0.62 26.44 1.41
CA LEU A 569 -1.71 25.47 1.20
C LEU A 569 -3.03 26.00 1.72
N ARG A 570 -3.03 26.79 2.80
CA ARG A 570 -4.20 27.51 3.31
C ARG A 570 -4.53 28.67 2.39
N GLN A 571 -3.55 29.45 1.92
CA GLN A 571 -3.75 30.46 0.89
C GLN A 571 -4.15 29.83 -0.44
N ALA A 572 -3.62 28.67 -0.84
CA ALA A 572 -4.02 27.92 -2.03
C ALA A 572 -5.43 27.35 -1.86
N LYS A 573 -5.77 26.86 -0.67
CA LYS A 573 -7.14 26.45 -0.30
C LYS A 573 -8.10 27.65 -0.27
N ASP A 574 -7.63 28.82 0.16
CA ASP A 574 -8.41 30.06 0.23
C ASP A 574 -8.51 30.75 -1.15
N SER A 575 -7.52 30.58 -2.03
CA SER A 575 -7.55 31.01 -3.43
C SER A 575 -8.24 30.00 -4.37
N LEU A 576 -8.35 28.73 -3.96
CA LEU A 576 -9.32 27.77 -4.48
C LEU A 576 -10.76 28.09 -3.98
N VAL A 577 -10.92 29.03 -3.04
CA VAL A 577 -12.21 29.47 -2.46
C VAL A 577 -12.59 30.91 -2.85
N SER A 578 -11.86 31.59 -3.75
CA SER A 578 -12.43 32.78 -4.41
C SER A 578 -11.91 32.99 -5.86
N PRO A 579 -12.79 33.16 -6.86
CA PRO A 579 -12.37 33.34 -8.23
C PRO A 579 -12.06 34.82 -8.52
N SER A 580 -10.83 35.10 -8.94
CA SER A 580 -10.50 36.31 -9.69
C SER A 580 -10.45 36.03 -11.18
N SER A 581 -11.59 36.15 -11.87
CA SER A 581 -11.63 36.61 -13.25
C SER A 581 -12.85 37.52 -13.45
N LYS A 582 -12.62 38.82 -13.29
CA LYS A 582 -13.53 39.85 -13.78
C LYS A 582 -13.68 39.66 -15.31
N GLY A 583 -14.90 39.45 -15.79
CA GLY A 583 -15.27 39.90 -17.14
C GLY A 583 -15.87 38.90 -18.14
N ALA A 584 -16.15 37.64 -17.77
CA ALA A 584 -16.99 36.77 -18.59
C ALA A 584 -17.90 35.93 -17.70
N LYS A 585 -19.22 35.99 -17.91
CA LYS A 585 -20.17 35.09 -17.25
C LYS A 585 -19.83 33.66 -17.69
N GLN A 586 -19.18 32.90 -16.83
CA GLN A 586 -18.93 31.48 -17.06
C GLN A 586 -20.28 30.75 -17.04
N ARG A 587 -20.53 29.92 -18.07
CA ARG A 587 -21.80 29.23 -18.29
C ARG A 587 -21.97 28.06 -17.32
N SER A 588 -23.20 27.73 -16.89
CA SER A 588 -23.45 26.56 -16.03
C SER A 588 -23.55 25.25 -16.81
N LEU A 589 -23.28 24.10 -16.16
CA LEU A 589 -23.47 22.78 -16.78
C LEU A 589 -24.92 22.55 -17.25
N PRO A 590 -25.98 22.89 -16.48
CA PRO A 590 -27.36 22.82 -16.97
C PRO A 590 -27.58 23.63 -18.25
N ASP A 591 -27.02 24.84 -18.34
CA ASP A 591 -27.14 25.66 -19.54
C ASP A 591 -26.42 25.02 -20.74
N ALA A 592 -25.23 24.45 -20.53
CA ALA A 592 -24.47 23.76 -21.57
C ALA A 592 -25.19 22.49 -22.08
N LEU A 593 -25.84 21.76 -21.18
CA LEU A 593 -26.69 20.62 -21.53
C LEU A 593 -27.95 21.04 -22.30
N SER A 594 -28.53 22.20 -21.98
CA SER A 594 -29.67 22.77 -22.71
C SER A 594 -29.30 23.16 -24.16
N ASP A 595 -28.08 23.65 -24.38
CA ASP A 595 -27.62 23.94 -25.75
C ASP A 595 -27.34 22.67 -26.53
N LEU A 596 -26.73 21.68 -25.88
CA LEU A 596 -26.56 20.36 -26.48
C LEU A 596 -27.91 19.78 -26.88
N GLU A 597 -28.93 19.88 -26.02
CA GLU A 597 -30.30 19.48 -26.33
C GLU A 597 -30.80 20.17 -27.60
N GLY A 598 -30.69 21.50 -27.69
CA GLY A 598 -31.09 22.27 -28.87
C GLY A 598 -30.41 21.81 -30.18
N VAL A 599 -29.13 21.43 -30.12
CA VAL A 599 -28.39 20.94 -31.28
C VAL A 599 -28.81 19.51 -31.68
N VAL A 600 -29.00 18.62 -30.69
CA VAL A 600 -29.28 17.19 -30.94
C VAL A 600 -30.76 16.91 -31.18
N THR A 601 -31.66 17.85 -30.84
CA THR A 601 -33.09 17.78 -31.17
C THR A 601 -33.48 18.66 -32.36
N ASN A 602 -32.52 18.99 -33.24
CA ASN A 602 -32.77 19.82 -34.41
C ASN A 602 -33.90 19.21 -35.29
N PRO A 603 -35.01 19.93 -35.56
CA PRO A 603 -36.15 19.42 -36.34
C PRO A 603 -35.81 18.94 -37.75
N GLN A 604 -34.65 19.33 -38.30
CA GLN A 604 -34.15 18.91 -39.59
C GLN A 604 -33.52 17.50 -39.60
N LEU A 605 -33.40 16.86 -38.44
CA LEU A 605 -32.94 15.47 -38.33
C LEU A 605 -34.12 14.49 -38.54
N PRO A 606 -33.90 13.32 -39.16
CA PRO A 606 -34.93 12.29 -39.31
C PRO A 606 -35.53 11.83 -37.97
N PRO A 607 -36.83 11.49 -37.91
CA PRO A 607 -37.49 11.05 -36.68
C PRO A 607 -36.79 9.88 -35.95
N SER A 608 -36.31 8.89 -36.71
CA SER A 608 -35.56 7.75 -36.17
C SER A 608 -34.23 8.13 -35.49
N ILE A 609 -33.60 9.21 -35.95
CA ILE A 609 -32.37 9.77 -35.37
C ILE A 609 -32.69 10.63 -34.15
N LEU A 610 -33.79 11.40 -34.20
CA LEU A 610 -34.26 12.22 -33.08
C LEU A 610 -34.60 11.37 -31.86
N ASP A 611 -35.23 10.21 -32.05
CA ASP A 611 -35.56 9.30 -30.96
C ASP A 611 -34.29 8.70 -30.32
N GLY A 612 -33.30 8.33 -31.13
CA GLY A 612 -31.99 7.88 -30.65
C GLY A 612 -31.22 8.96 -29.88
N ASN A 613 -31.24 10.20 -30.38
CA ASN A 613 -30.63 11.35 -29.70
C ASN A 613 -31.34 11.65 -28.37
N ARG A 614 -32.67 11.61 -28.29
CA ARG A 614 -33.44 11.83 -27.06
C ARG A 614 -33.14 10.79 -25.99
N GLU A 615 -33.02 9.52 -26.37
CA GLU A 615 -32.62 8.45 -25.45
C GLU A 615 -31.21 8.67 -24.90
N MET A 616 -30.26 9.00 -25.79
CA MET A 616 -28.88 9.26 -25.37
C MET A 616 -28.77 10.52 -24.50
N LEU A 617 -29.56 11.55 -24.77
CA LEU A 617 -29.61 12.78 -23.97
C LEU A 617 -30.13 12.48 -22.57
N ARG A 618 -31.20 11.67 -22.43
CA ARG A 618 -31.68 11.21 -21.12
C ARG A 618 -30.61 10.43 -20.34
N ARG A 619 -29.82 9.59 -21.01
CA ARG A 619 -28.71 8.85 -20.37
C ARG A 619 -27.59 9.77 -19.90
N LEU A 620 -27.21 10.76 -20.72
CA LEU A 620 -26.20 11.76 -20.37
C LEU A 620 -26.67 12.65 -19.21
N GLN A 621 -27.89 13.16 -19.26
CA GLN A 621 -28.48 13.95 -18.17
C GLN A 621 -28.56 13.14 -16.88
N GLY A 622 -28.96 11.86 -16.95
CA GLY A 622 -28.98 10.95 -15.80
C GLY A 622 -27.58 10.70 -15.22
N PHE A 623 -26.56 10.60 -16.07
CA PHE A 623 -25.16 10.49 -15.64
C PHE A 623 -24.70 11.76 -14.93
N CYS A 624 -24.92 12.94 -15.51
CA CYS A 624 -24.57 14.23 -14.89
C CYS A 624 -25.31 14.46 -13.56
N LEU A 625 -26.59 14.09 -13.46
CA LEU A 625 -27.36 14.18 -12.22
C LEU A 625 -26.78 13.33 -11.08
N ARG A 626 -26.25 12.14 -11.39
CA ARG A 626 -25.60 11.28 -10.38
C ARG A 626 -24.29 11.86 -9.88
N LEU A 627 -23.57 12.62 -10.71
CA LEU A 627 -22.37 13.35 -10.31
C LEU A 627 -22.71 14.47 -9.31
N SER A 628 -23.92 15.02 -9.37
CA SER A 628 -24.37 16.10 -8.47
C SER A 628 -24.93 15.62 -7.12
N MET A 629 -24.76 14.34 -6.76
CA MET A 629 -25.29 13.75 -5.53
C MET A 629 -24.31 13.94 -4.35
N PRO A 630 -24.67 14.64 -3.26
CA PRO A 630 -23.71 15.13 -2.25
C PRO A 630 -23.10 14.10 -1.27
N SER A 631 -23.29 12.79 -1.42
CA SER A 631 -23.02 11.83 -0.32
C SER A 631 -22.30 10.53 -0.70
N SER A 632 -21.85 10.39 -1.94
CA SER A 632 -21.02 9.25 -2.34
C SER A 632 -20.29 9.56 -3.64
N PHE A 633 -19.00 9.21 -3.75
CA PHE A 633 -18.32 9.21 -5.03
C PHE A 633 -19.13 8.41 -6.06
N PRO A 634 -19.23 8.89 -7.32
CA PRO A 634 -20.03 8.20 -8.32
C PRO A 634 -19.46 6.79 -8.55
N PRO A 635 -20.31 5.75 -8.64
CA PRO A 635 -19.85 4.39 -8.89
C PRO A 635 -19.06 4.33 -10.19
N LYS A 636 -18.09 3.40 -10.29
CA LYS A 636 -17.29 3.21 -11.51
C LYS A 636 -18.21 2.87 -12.69
N GLU A 637 -18.34 3.80 -13.61
CA GLU A 637 -19.22 3.73 -14.77
C GLU A 637 -18.45 4.24 -16.00
N THR A 638 -18.76 3.68 -17.16
CA THR A 638 -18.25 4.17 -18.43
C THR A 638 -19.42 4.41 -19.35
N LEU A 639 -19.73 5.68 -19.62
CA LEU A 639 -20.80 6.08 -20.51
C LEU A 639 -20.24 6.42 -21.89
N ARG A 640 -20.63 5.63 -22.89
CA ARG A 640 -20.39 5.94 -24.30
C ARG A 640 -21.56 6.75 -24.83
N VAL A 641 -21.27 7.95 -25.30
CA VAL A 641 -22.24 8.90 -25.81
C VAL A 641 -22.03 9.09 -27.30
N GLN A 642 -23.12 9.07 -28.07
CA GLN A 642 -23.08 9.38 -29.49
C GLN A 642 -24.35 10.16 -29.85
N PHE A 643 -24.18 11.37 -30.38
CA PHE A 643 -25.26 12.20 -30.91
C PHE A 643 -25.08 12.43 -32.40
N ALA A 644 -26.13 12.27 -33.17
CA ALA A 644 -26.17 12.76 -34.55
C ALA A 644 -26.45 14.26 -34.56
N VAL A 645 -25.60 15.06 -35.17
CA VAL A 645 -25.73 16.52 -35.25
C VAL A 645 -25.81 16.97 -36.71
N LYS A 646 -26.68 17.94 -36.98
CA LYS A 646 -26.81 18.52 -38.31
C LYS A 646 -25.67 19.52 -38.54
N LYS A 647 -24.83 19.27 -39.54
CA LYS A 647 -23.76 20.17 -39.99
C LYS A 647 -24.03 20.64 -41.43
N PRO A 648 -23.34 21.68 -41.93
CA PRO A 648 -23.55 22.20 -43.28
C PRO A 648 -23.38 21.15 -44.40
N LYS A 649 -22.54 20.13 -44.19
CA LYS A 649 -22.22 19.07 -45.17
C LYS A 649 -23.02 17.77 -45.00
N GLY A 650 -23.97 17.70 -44.08
CA GLY A 650 -24.74 16.47 -43.80
C GLY A 650 -24.94 16.21 -42.31
N ILE A 651 -25.22 14.96 -41.95
CA ILE A 651 -25.31 14.52 -40.56
C ILE A 651 -23.93 14.00 -40.13
N ASP A 652 -23.42 14.50 -39.01
CA ASP A 652 -22.17 14.06 -38.39
C ASP A 652 -22.45 13.48 -36.99
N TYR A 653 -21.48 12.80 -36.39
CA TYR A 653 -21.65 12.15 -35.08
C TYR A 653 -20.68 12.70 -34.04
N ALA A 654 -21.21 13.39 -33.03
CA ALA A 654 -20.48 13.78 -31.84
C ALA A 654 -20.38 12.59 -30.88
N ARG A 655 -19.18 12.04 -30.71
CA ARG A 655 -18.91 10.89 -29.83
C ARG A 655 -18.15 11.32 -28.59
N GLY A 656 -18.49 10.75 -27.44
CA GLY A 656 -17.83 10.99 -26.17
C GLY A 656 -17.74 9.72 -25.34
N LEU A 657 -16.74 9.67 -24.45
CA LEU A 657 -16.53 8.57 -23.53
C LEU A 657 -16.29 9.17 -22.14
N LEU A 658 -17.30 9.08 -21.28
CA LEU A 658 -17.25 9.62 -19.92
C LEU A 658 -16.95 8.49 -18.96
N ARG A 659 -15.98 8.68 -18.04
CA ARG A 659 -15.58 7.64 -17.08
C ARG A 659 -15.59 8.20 -15.65
N THR A 660 -16.20 7.45 -14.76
CA THR A 660 -16.06 7.63 -13.31
C THR A 660 -15.19 6.51 -12.75
N THR A 661 -14.32 6.82 -11.80
CA THR A 661 -13.32 5.87 -11.26
C THR A 661 -13.75 5.26 -9.92
N GLY A 662 -14.89 5.65 -9.36
CA GLY A 662 -15.24 5.36 -7.97
C GLY A 662 -14.56 6.27 -6.94
N ALA A 663 -13.88 7.32 -7.41
CA ALA A 663 -13.19 8.34 -6.61
C ALA A 663 -13.48 9.73 -7.23
N ASP A 664 -12.76 10.78 -6.79
CA ASP A 664 -12.87 12.11 -7.40
C ASP A 664 -12.49 12.05 -8.89
N CYS A 665 -13.44 12.42 -9.74
CA CYS A 665 -13.31 12.37 -11.20
C CYS A 665 -13.77 13.67 -11.87
N GLU A 666 -13.92 14.76 -11.11
CA GLU A 666 -14.49 16.02 -11.61
C GLU A 666 -13.70 16.54 -12.82
N GLU A 667 -12.37 16.59 -12.71
CA GLU A 667 -11.52 17.14 -13.77
C GLU A 667 -11.49 16.27 -15.04
N SER A 668 -11.46 14.95 -14.87
CA SER A 668 -11.54 14.01 -15.99
C SER A 668 -12.89 14.11 -16.71
N VAL A 669 -14.00 14.15 -15.97
CA VAL A 669 -15.35 14.23 -16.55
C VAL A 669 -15.58 15.58 -17.21
N ARG A 670 -15.06 16.68 -16.62
CA ARG A 670 -15.12 18.02 -17.21
C ARG A 670 -14.43 18.06 -18.58
N ALA A 671 -13.23 17.48 -18.67
CA ALA A 671 -12.48 17.40 -19.93
C ALA A 671 -13.24 16.58 -20.99
N ASP A 672 -13.81 15.44 -20.60
CA ASP A 672 -14.59 14.57 -21.49
C ASP A 672 -15.88 15.25 -22.01
N LEU A 673 -16.59 15.97 -21.15
CA LEU A 673 -17.78 16.76 -21.51
C LEU A 673 -17.43 17.94 -22.42
N ALA A 674 -16.37 18.68 -22.12
CA ALA A 674 -15.91 19.79 -22.96
C ALA A 674 -15.57 19.31 -24.37
N ALA A 675 -14.88 18.17 -24.49
CA ALA A 675 -14.58 17.56 -25.79
C ALA A 675 -15.84 17.07 -26.52
N LEU A 676 -16.85 16.57 -25.81
CA LEU A 676 -18.15 16.20 -26.41
C LEU A 676 -18.88 17.45 -26.94
N PHE A 677 -18.97 18.52 -26.16
CA PHE A 677 -19.63 19.77 -26.55
C PHE A 677 -18.97 20.40 -27.78
N GLN A 678 -17.64 20.47 -27.79
CA GLN A 678 -16.89 20.98 -28.94
C GLN A 678 -17.19 20.19 -30.23
N ARG A 679 -17.31 18.86 -30.14
CA ARG A 679 -17.65 18.01 -31.29
C ARG A 679 -19.09 18.16 -31.75
N ALA A 680 -20.00 18.43 -30.82
CA ALA A 680 -21.41 18.72 -31.09
C ALA A 680 -21.63 20.13 -31.66
N GLY A 681 -20.65 21.04 -31.54
CA GLY A 681 -20.80 22.44 -31.96
C GLY A 681 -21.40 23.35 -30.87
N VAL A 682 -21.26 22.95 -29.60
CA VAL A 682 -21.63 23.71 -28.42
C VAL A 682 -20.36 24.30 -27.78
N ASP A 683 -20.46 25.46 -27.14
CA ASP A 683 -19.33 26.07 -26.41
C ASP A 683 -18.78 25.09 -25.35
N PRO A 684 -17.49 24.72 -25.40
CA PRO A 684 -16.89 23.81 -24.43
C PRO A 684 -16.68 24.45 -23.05
N SER A 685 -16.86 25.77 -22.92
CA SER A 685 -16.61 26.52 -21.70
C SER A 685 -17.83 26.46 -20.78
N PHE A 686 -17.76 25.64 -19.73
CA PHE A 686 -18.77 25.60 -18.69
C PHE A 686 -18.13 25.41 -17.32
N SER A 687 -18.89 25.75 -16.28
CA SER A 687 -18.57 25.51 -14.88
C SER A 687 -19.66 24.64 -14.29
N PHE A 688 -19.27 23.72 -13.41
CA PHE A 688 -20.18 23.23 -12.39
C PHE A 688 -20.42 24.45 -11.47
N GLN A 689 -21.65 24.95 -11.34
CA GLN A 689 -21.90 26.11 -10.47
C GLN A 689 -21.38 25.82 -9.06
N ASP A 690 -21.00 26.85 -8.29
CA ASP A 690 -20.42 26.77 -6.94
C ASP A 690 -20.97 25.57 -6.16
N ARG A 691 -20.16 24.50 -6.10
CA ARG A 691 -20.47 23.23 -5.45
C ARG A 691 -21.65 22.43 -6.06
N GLU A 692 -21.73 22.23 -7.37
CA GLU A 692 -22.71 21.28 -7.94
C GLU A 692 -22.38 19.80 -7.66
N PHE A 693 -21.18 19.46 -7.15
CA PHE A 693 -20.93 18.19 -6.44
C PHE A 693 -21.40 18.25 -4.96
N PHE A 694 -21.58 19.45 -4.38
CA PHE A 694 -21.93 19.69 -2.97
C PHE A 694 -22.79 20.96 -2.72
N GLY A 695 -24.04 20.96 -3.18
CA GLY A 695 -25.04 21.93 -2.69
C GLY A 695 -25.78 22.73 -3.76
N GLY A 696 -27.02 22.31 -4.05
CA GLY A 696 -27.95 23.13 -4.84
C GLY A 696 -29.42 22.73 -4.77
N ARG A 697 -29.83 21.83 -3.85
CA ARG A 697 -31.21 21.32 -3.79
C ARG A 697 -32.24 22.39 -3.40
N ALA A 698 -31.82 23.43 -2.69
CA ALA A 698 -32.75 24.38 -2.06
C ALA A 698 -33.37 25.38 -3.05
N ALA A 699 -32.67 25.80 -4.12
CA ALA A 699 -33.20 26.79 -5.06
C ALA A 699 -34.26 26.19 -6.01
N PHE A 700 -34.02 24.97 -6.49
CA PHE A 700 -34.92 24.26 -7.40
C PHE A 700 -36.18 23.72 -6.70
N LEU A 701 -36.05 23.16 -5.49
CA LEU A 701 -37.19 22.67 -4.71
C LEU A 701 -38.11 23.80 -4.21
N ARG A 702 -37.56 25.00 -3.91
CA ARG A 702 -38.36 26.17 -3.48
C ARG A 702 -39.31 26.70 -4.56
N ALA A 703 -39.02 26.47 -5.84
CA ALA A 703 -39.89 26.86 -6.95
C ALA A 703 -41.03 25.87 -7.18
N MET A 704 -40.80 24.58 -6.90
CA MET A 704 -41.75 23.50 -7.16
C MET A 704 -42.71 23.24 -5.99
N MET A 705 -42.24 23.41 -4.75
CA MET A 705 -42.98 23.09 -3.52
C MET A 705 -44.04 24.13 -3.12
N ARG A 706 -44.18 25.25 -3.84
CA ARG A 706 -45.17 26.30 -3.54
C ARG A 706 -46.62 25.95 -3.94
N LYS A 707 -46.88 24.77 -4.54
CA LYS A 707 -48.19 24.50 -5.18
C LYS A 707 -49.08 23.41 -4.59
N THR A 708 -48.65 22.53 -3.68
CA THR A 708 -49.55 21.43 -3.28
C THR A 708 -49.31 20.92 -1.85
N ALA A 709 -50.10 21.48 -0.93
CA ALA A 709 -50.81 20.81 0.17
C ALA A 709 -50.06 19.80 1.05
N GLY A 710 -49.52 20.29 2.17
CA GLY A 710 -49.13 19.47 3.32
C GLY A 710 -50.33 18.87 4.06
N ALA A 711 -50.26 17.58 4.34
CA ALA A 711 -50.86 16.85 5.48
C ALA A 711 -50.80 15.33 5.25
N ARG A 712 -50.96 14.86 3.99
CA ARG A 712 -50.77 13.43 3.63
C ARG A 712 -49.29 13.03 3.58
N ASP A 713 -48.42 13.95 3.17
CA ASP A 713 -46.98 13.68 3.01
C ASP A 713 -46.23 13.44 4.32
N ALA A 714 -46.77 13.84 5.48
CA ALA A 714 -46.16 13.54 6.77
C ALA A 714 -46.26 12.04 7.13
N CYS A 715 -47.41 11.42 6.84
CA CYS A 715 -47.60 9.97 7.01
C CYS A 715 -46.82 9.16 5.98
N ASP A 716 -46.82 9.58 4.70
CA ASP A 716 -46.05 8.90 3.66
C ASP A 716 -44.53 9.05 3.85
N ALA A 717 -44.07 10.16 4.43
CA ALA A 717 -42.67 10.32 4.84
C ALA A 717 -42.30 9.39 6.01
N LEU A 718 -43.16 9.24 7.02
CA LEU A 718 -42.95 8.31 8.12
C LEU A 718 -42.97 6.84 7.66
N LEU A 719 -43.86 6.49 6.73
CA LEU A 719 -43.92 5.14 6.13
C LEU A 719 -42.74 4.85 5.21
N LYS A 720 -42.19 5.85 4.51
CA LYS A 720 -40.95 5.72 3.72
C LYS A 720 -39.72 5.61 4.61
N VAL A 721 -39.67 6.32 5.74
CA VAL A 721 -38.63 6.17 6.76
C VAL A 721 -38.70 4.75 7.34
N LEU A 722 -39.86 4.30 7.80
CA LEU A 722 -40.06 2.92 8.27
C LEU A 722 -39.71 1.87 7.23
N SER A 723 -40.14 2.04 5.98
CA SER A 723 -39.82 1.10 4.90
C SER A 723 -38.33 1.12 4.54
N ALA A 724 -37.66 2.27 4.51
CA ALA A 724 -36.21 2.33 4.27
C ALA A 724 -35.40 1.71 5.43
N HIS A 725 -35.92 1.81 6.66
CA HIS A 725 -35.25 1.32 7.86
C HIS A 725 -35.48 -0.18 8.07
N LEU A 726 -36.65 -0.71 7.69
CA LEU A 726 -36.95 -2.16 7.69
C LEU A 726 -36.35 -2.88 6.48
N PHE A 727 -36.32 -2.30 5.27
CA PHE A 727 -35.62 -2.91 4.11
C PHE A 727 -34.09 -2.91 4.26
N GLY A 728 -33.53 -1.97 5.04
CA GLY A 728 -32.13 -2.00 5.43
C GLY A 728 -31.79 -3.13 6.40
N TRP A 729 -32.81 -3.77 7.01
CA TRP A 729 -32.62 -4.81 8.00
C TRP A 729 -32.36 -6.19 7.38
N ASP A 730 -32.99 -6.51 6.24
CA ASP A 730 -32.63 -7.71 5.45
C ASP A 730 -31.22 -7.61 4.84
N MET A 731 -30.69 -6.38 4.68
CA MET A 731 -29.29 -6.12 4.31
C MET A 731 -28.33 -6.11 5.51
N LEU A 732 -28.85 -6.24 6.73
CA LEU A 732 -28.10 -6.45 7.96
C LEU A 732 -28.14 -7.93 8.41
N ALA A 733 -28.42 -8.86 7.50
CA ALA A 733 -27.91 -10.23 7.63
C ALA A 733 -26.38 -10.15 7.57
N HIS A 734 -25.79 -10.16 8.76
CA HIS A 734 -24.37 -10.11 9.11
C HIS A 734 -23.44 -9.81 7.93
N PRO A 735 -23.08 -8.53 7.69
CA PRO A 735 -21.88 -8.24 6.92
C PRO A 735 -20.73 -8.87 7.70
N GLU A 736 -20.27 -10.03 7.25
CA GLU A 736 -19.00 -10.61 7.65
C GLU A 736 -17.97 -9.51 7.52
N GLU A 737 -17.37 -9.16 8.66
CA GLU A 737 -16.55 -7.98 8.85
C GLU A 737 -15.52 -7.84 7.72
N SER A 738 -15.70 -6.82 6.90
CA SER A 738 -14.60 -6.30 6.10
C SER A 738 -13.63 -5.57 7.02
N ALA A 739 -12.34 -5.86 6.87
CA ALA A 739 -11.24 -5.54 7.79
C ALA A 739 -11.02 -4.04 8.15
N ALA A 740 -11.82 -3.11 7.64
CA ALA A 740 -11.81 -1.71 8.06
C ALA A 740 -12.46 -1.48 9.45
N ALA A 741 -13.29 -2.41 9.95
CA ALA A 741 -14.12 -2.23 11.15
C ALA A 741 -13.45 -2.57 12.51
N LYS A 742 -12.22 -3.09 12.55
CA LYS A 742 -11.52 -3.44 13.83
C LYS A 742 -10.60 -2.33 14.40
N LYS A 743 -10.61 -1.10 13.88
CA LYS A 743 -9.71 -0.01 14.35
C LYS A 743 -10.35 1.15 15.13
N GLU A 744 -11.66 1.16 15.29
CA GLU A 744 -12.33 2.25 16.02
C GLU A 744 -12.45 1.91 17.51
N SER A 745 -12.25 2.88 18.41
CA SER A 745 -12.32 2.70 19.89
C SER A 745 -13.67 2.13 20.33
N ALA A 746 -13.79 1.40 21.45
CA ALA A 746 -15.08 0.85 21.92
C ALA A 746 -16.19 1.91 22.04
N ALA A 747 -15.85 3.15 22.40
CA ALA A 747 -16.77 4.29 22.40
C ALA A 747 -17.14 4.75 20.99
N LEU A 748 -16.21 4.71 20.03
CA LEU A 748 -16.48 5.00 18.62
C LEU A 748 -17.27 3.87 17.97
N ARG A 749 -17.04 2.60 18.33
CA ARG A 749 -17.86 1.42 17.93
C ARG A 749 -19.23 1.42 18.56
N TRP A 750 -19.34 1.77 19.84
CA TRP A 750 -20.62 1.98 20.50
C TRP A 750 -21.35 3.13 19.83
N LYS A 751 -20.67 4.24 19.54
CA LYS A 751 -21.23 5.38 18.81
C LYS A 751 -21.62 5.02 17.37
N LEU A 752 -20.82 4.22 16.66
CA LEU A 752 -21.10 3.75 15.30
C LEU A 752 -22.25 2.73 15.30
N ARG A 753 -22.28 1.82 16.28
CA ARG A 753 -23.37 0.86 16.51
C ARG A 753 -24.66 1.59 16.87
N MET A 754 -24.58 2.58 17.76
CA MET A 754 -25.71 3.44 18.10
C MET A 754 -26.14 4.30 16.91
N GLN A 755 -25.22 4.77 16.04
CA GLN A 755 -25.56 5.48 14.79
C GLN A 755 -26.16 4.55 13.73
N GLN A 756 -25.70 3.31 13.64
CA GLN A 756 -26.24 2.27 12.75
C GLN A 756 -27.61 1.79 13.21
N MET A 757 -27.84 1.74 14.52
CA MET A 757 -29.10 1.36 15.15
C MET A 757 -30.05 2.54 15.40
N ASP A 758 -29.58 3.79 15.29
CA ASP A 758 -30.39 5.01 15.41
C ASP A 758 -31.64 4.99 14.51
N PRO A 759 -31.57 4.50 13.25
CA PRO A 759 -32.74 4.17 12.44
C PRO A 759 -33.79 3.30 13.16
N LEU A 760 -33.38 2.21 13.80
CA LEU A 760 -34.28 1.30 14.50
C LEU A 760 -34.90 1.97 15.73
N PHE A 761 -34.12 2.79 16.45
CA PHE A 761 -34.63 3.57 17.58
C PHE A 761 -35.63 4.63 17.13
N GLY A 762 -35.40 5.27 15.98
CA GLY A 762 -36.36 6.15 15.32
C GLY A 762 -37.66 5.43 14.92
N ALA A 763 -37.55 4.20 14.41
CA ALA A 763 -38.71 3.37 14.05
C ALA A 763 -39.56 2.99 15.28
N LEU A 764 -38.90 2.59 16.39
CA LEU A 764 -39.58 2.36 17.66
C LEU A 764 -40.23 3.63 18.21
N ALA A 765 -39.54 4.77 18.13
CA ALA A 765 -40.07 6.05 18.57
C ALA A 765 -41.31 6.49 17.77
N ALA A 766 -41.35 6.23 16.46
CA ALA A 766 -42.43 6.66 15.56
C ALA A 766 -43.73 5.84 15.69
N LEU A 767 -43.69 4.69 16.36
CA LEU A 767 -44.79 3.72 16.41
C LEU A 767 -46.17 4.32 16.79
N PRO A 768 -46.29 5.21 17.81
CA PRO A 768 -47.57 5.79 18.21
C PRO A 768 -48.29 6.57 17.10
N TRP A 769 -47.53 7.15 16.16
CA TRP A 769 -48.07 7.90 15.02
C TRP A 769 -48.42 7.02 13.83
N VAL A 770 -47.83 5.83 13.75
CA VAL A 770 -47.94 4.93 12.60
C VAL A 770 -49.03 3.89 12.78
N VAL A 771 -49.32 3.48 14.02
CA VAL A 771 -50.26 2.37 14.32
C VAL A 771 -51.68 2.59 13.78
N GLU A 772 -52.15 3.83 13.70
CA GLU A 772 -53.46 4.15 13.14
C GLU A 772 -53.49 4.13 11.59
N VAL A 773 -52.32 4.17 10.96
CA VAL A 773 -52.14 4.38 9.50
C VAL A 773 -51.72 3.09 8.80
N ASP A 774 -50.78 2.34 9.38
CA ASP A 774 -50.30 1.06 8.86
C ASP A 774 -50.12 0.07 10.03
N PRO A 775 -51.23 -0.59 10.45
CA PRO A 775 -51.23 -1.49 11.60
C PRO A 775 -50.33 -2.73 11.41
N GLU A 776 -50.09 -3.15 10.16
CA GLU A 776 -49.24 -4.30 9.86
C GLU A 776 -47.76 -3.97 10.04
N LYS A 777 -47.31 -2.80 9.57
CA LYS A 777 -45.95 -2.33 9.87
C LYS A 777 -45.77 -2.01 11.34
N ALA A 778 -46.77 -1.45 12.00
CA ALA A 778 -46.71 -1.21 13.44
C ALA A 778 -46.55 -2.53 14.21
N ARG A 779 -47.29 -3.57 13.83
CA ARG A 779 -47.13 -4.92 14.40
C ARG A 779 -45.73 -5.48 14.11
N HIS A 780 -45.22 -5.33 12.89
CA HIS A 780 -43.87 -5.79 12.54
C HIS A 780 -42.75 -5.08 13.32
N VAL A 781 -42.87 -3.78 13.58
CA VAL A 781 -41.92 -3.06 14.44
C VAL A 781 -42.03 -3.54 15.89
N GLN A 782 -43.24 -3.76 16.38
CA GLN A 782 -43.50 -4.22 17.74
C GLN A 782 -43.02 -5.66 17.99
N THR A 783 -43.19 -6.57 17.04
CA THR A 783 -42.87 -8.01 17.20
C THR A 783 -41.52 -8.39 16.63
N THR A 784 -41.01 -7.68 15.62
CA THR A 784 -39.81 -8.13 14.91
C THR A 784 -38.60 -7.30 15.32
N VAL A 785 -38.74 -5.97 15.41
CA VAL A 785 -37.63 -5.10 15.82
C VAL A 785 -37.42 -5.16 17.33
N LEU A 786 -38.49 -5.08 18.12
CA LEU A 786 -38.39 -5.13 19.59
C LEU A 786 -37.88 -6.50 20.08
N ASP A 787 -38.40 -7.61 19.54
CA ASP A 787 -37.97 -8.96 19.91
C ASP A 787 -36.54 -9.26 19.44
N SER A 788 -36.12 -8.73 18.28
CA SER A 788 -34.73 -8.91 17.83
C SER A 788 -33.73 -8.09 18.64
N LEU A 789 -34.08 -6.87 19.08
CA LEU A 789 -33.20 -6.07 19.94
C LEU A 789 -32.99 -6.76 21.29
N GLU A 790 -34.04 -7.36 21.85
CA GLU A 790 -33.91 -8.19 23.05
C GLU A 790 -33.11 -9.47 22.79
N GLY A 791 -33.30 -10.11 21.63
CA GLY A 791 -32.48 -11.25 21.20
C GLY A 791 -30.99 -10.92 21.10
N ASP A 792 -30.67 -9.67 20.74
CA ASP A 792 -29.30 -9.12 20.69
C ASP A 792 -28.80 -8.57 22.04
N GLY A 793 -29.59 -8.75 23.11
CA GLY A 793 -29.21 -8.48 24.50
C GLY A 793 -29.55 -7.09 25.02
N TRP A 794 -30.44 -6.35 24.36
CA TRP A 794 -30.86 -5.01 24.80
C TRP A 794 -32.12 -5.05 25.67
N ASP A 795 -32.03 -4.58 26.92
CA ASP A 795 -33.14 -4.45 27.87
C ASP A 795 -33.90 -3.13 27.66
N VAL A 796 -34.69 -3.05 26.58
CA VAL A 796 -35.37 -1.81 26.17
C VAL A 796 -36.90 -1.87 26.18
N ARG A 797 -37.52 -3.07 26.11
CA ARG A 797 -38.99 -3.22 25.96
C ARG A 797 -39.79 -2.53 27.05
N GLY A 798 -39.40 -2.73 28.32
CA GLY A 798 -40.11 -2.16 29.45
C GLY A 798 -40.11 -0.63 29.44
N ALA A 799 -39.00 -0.01 29.04
CA ALA A 799 -38.88 1.45 28.94
C ALA A 799 -39.56 2.01 27.68
N VAL A 800 -39.44 1.32 26.54
CA VAL A 800 -40.10 1.72 25.27
C VAL A 800 -41.62 1.67 25.41
N HIS A 801 -42.19 0.65 26.06
CA HIS A 801 -43.63 0.59 26.33
C HIS A 801 -44.09 1.74 27.23
N LYS A 802 -43.30 2.14 28.24
CA LYS A 802 -43.59 3.31 29.08
C LYS A 802 -43.49 4.61 28.29
N ILE A 803 -42.56 4.73 27.33
CA ILE A 803 -42.46 5.89 26.42
C ILE A 803 -43.69 5.95 25.51
N TRP A 804 -44.13 4.84 24.93
CA TRP A 804 -45.38 4.80 24.15
C TRP A 804 -46.59 5.15 25.01
N ALA A 805 -46.63 4.73 26.27
CA ALA A 805 -47.65 5.10 27.24
C ALA A 805 -47.62 6.59 27.67
N GLY A 806 -46.67 7.39 27.17
CA GLY A 806 -46.59 8.85 27.43
C GLY A 806 -45.53 9.27 28.45
N ALA A 807 -44.71 8.35 28.97
CA ALA A 807 -43.62 8.73 29.86
C ALA A 807 -42.52 9.49 29.09
N ARG A 808 -42.04 10.59 29.67
CA ARG A 808 -40.98 11.43 29.08
C ARG A 808 -39.82 11.75 30.04
N ASP A 809 -39.87 11.26 31.28
CA ASP A 809 -38.80 11.45 32.25
C ASP A 809 -37.76 10.32 32.16
N TYR A 810 -36.59 10.65 31.61
CA TYR A 810 -35.48 9.73 31.45
C TYR A 810 -34.97 9.14 32.78
N LYS A 811 -35.05 9.88 33.89
CA LYS A 811 -34.56 9.38 35.19
C LYS A 811 -35.41 8.24 35.72
N ALA A 812 -36.72 8.29 35.50
CA ALA A 812 -37.65 7.22 35.87
C ALA A 812 -37.56 6.01 34.93
N LEU A 813 -37.26 6.25 33.64
CA LEU A 813 -37.18 5.21 32.62
C LEU A 813 -35.93 4.32 32.74
N ARG A 814 -34.81 4.86 33.24
CA ARG A 814 -33.53 4.13 33.39
C ARG A 814 -33.40 3.30 34.67
N VAL A 815 -34.38 3.37 35.58
CA VAL A 815 -34.30 2.66 36.88
C VAL A 815 -34.37 1.16 36.66
N GLY A 816 -33.32 0.45 37.02
CA GLY A 816 -33.24 -1.01 36.89
C GLY A 816 -32.86 -1.53 35.51
N VAL A 817 -32.53 -0.64 34.56
CA VAL A 817 -32.09 -1.00 33.20
C VAL A 817 -30.57 -1.00 33.12
N ASP A 818 -30.01 -1.91 32.32
CA ASP A 818 -28.56 -2.01 32.16
C ASP A 818 -27.97 -0.74 31.49
N PRO A 819 -26.70 -0.40 31.78
CA PRO A 819 -26.08 0.84 31.31
C PRO A 819 -25.99 0.98 29.79
N GLY A 820 -25.91 -0.11 29.03
CA GLY A 820 -25.88 -0.07 27.57
C GLY A 820 -27.26 0.26 27.01
N SER A 821 -28.31 -0.38 27.52
CA SER A 821 -29.69 -0.13 27.08
C SER A 821 -30.19 1.26 27.46
N CYS A 822 -29.59 1.90 28.45
CA CYS A 822 -29.89 3.28 28.82
C CYS A 822 -29.67 4.27 27.65
N ASP A 823 -28.58 4.12 26.88
CA ASP A 823 -28.30 5.01 25.74
C ASP A 823 -29.31 4.78 24.60
N ALA A 824 -29.76 3.54 24.38
CA ALA A 824 -30.79 3.22 23.39
C ALA A 824 -32.14 3.82 23.78
N ILE A 825 -32.52 3.70 25.06
CA ILE A 825 -33.75 4.32 25.59
C ILE A 825 -33.67 5.84 25.48
N LYS A 826 -32.49 6.43 25.71
CA LYS A 826 -32.27 7.86 25.55
C LYS A 826 -32.46 8.29 24.09
N ALA A 827 -31.90 7.54 23.14
CA ALA A 827 -32.07 7.81 21.71
C ALA A 827 -33.54 7.70 21.27
N VAL A 828 -34.25 6.63 21.68
CA VAL A 828 -35.69 6.47 21.41
C VAL A 828 -36.46 7.65 21.98
N LEU A 829 -36.19 8.06 23.23
CA LEU A 829 -36.88 9.17 23.86
C LEU A 829 -36.59 10.53 23.18
N GLU A 830 -35.36 10.76 22.71
CA GLU A 830 -35.01 11.97 21.95
C GLU A 830 -35.73 12.03 20.60
N HIS A 831 -35.82 10.90 19.89
CA HIS A 831 -36.63 10.82 18.66
C HIS A 831 -38.13 10.99 18.94
N THR A 832 -38.66 10.40 20.01
CA THR A 832 -40.07 10.59 20.40
C THR A 832 -40.38 12.05 20.71
N ARG A 833 -39.48 12.79 21.37
CA ARG A 833 -39.66 14.24 21.61
C ARG A 833 -39.64 15.04 20.32
N ARG A 834 -38.76 14.71 19.37
CA ARG A 834 -38.78 15.34 18.03
C ARG A 834 -40.09 15.06 17.30
N TYR A 835 -40.65 13.86 17.43
CA TYR A 835 -41.95 13.53 16.87
C TYR A 835 -43.12 14.22 17.59
N ASP A 836 -43.05 14.38 18.92
CA ASP A 836 -44.02 15.16 19.68
C ASP A 836 -44.01 16.65 19.24
N GLU A 837 -42.83 17.22 19.02
CA GLU A 837 -42.64 18.61 18.53
C GLU A 837 -43.13 18.78 17.08
N GLN A 838 -42.87 17.79 16.22
CA GLN A 838 -43.14 17.87 14.79
C GLN A 838 -44.57 17.46 14.39
N TYR A 839 -45.15 16.48 15.10
CA TYR A 839 -46.42 15.83 14.73
C TYR A 839 -47.46 15.80 15.87
N GLY A 840 -47.14 16.38 17.04
CA GLY A 840 -48.02 16.45 18.20
C GLY A 840 -47.93 15.20 19.10
N HIS A 841 -48.14 15.41 20.39
CA HIS A 841 -47.97 14.36 21.41
C HIS A 841 -48.98 13.22 21.25
N LYS A 842 -48.49 11.98 21.16
CA LYS A 842 -49.34 10.79 20.97
C LYS A 842 -48.96 9.66 21.92
N VAL A 843 -49.98 8.97 22.43
CA VAL A 843 -49.86 7.86 23.37
C VAL A 843 -50.37 6.59 22.71
N TYR A 844 -49.62 5.51 22.87
CA TYR A 844 -49.96 4.18 22.38
C TYR A 844 -49.75 3.16 23.50
N LEU A 845 -50.79 2.40 23.81
CA LEU A 845 -50.75 1.32 24.78
C LEU A 845 -50.88 0.01 24.01
N PRO A 846 -49.79 -0.75 23.82
CA PRO A 846 -49.87 -2.06 23.18
C PRO A 846 -50.73 -2.99 24.05
N GLN A 847 -51.68 -3.70 23.43
CA GLN A 847 -52.48 -4.74 24.07
C GLN A 847 -51.76 -6.09 24.06
#